data_AF-A0A7V7VLE3-F1
#
_entry.id   AF-A0A7V7VLE3-F1
#
_cell.length_a   1.000
_cell.length_b   1.000
_cell.length_c   1.000
_cell.angle_alpha   90.00
_cell.angle_beta   90.00
_cell.angle_gamma   90.00
#
_symmetry.space_group_name_H-M   'P 1'
#
loop_
_entity.id
_entity.type
_entity.pdbx_description
1 polymer ?
#
loop_
_entity_poly.entity_id
_entity_poly.type
_entity_poly.pdbx_seq_one_letter_code
_entity_poly.pdbx_strand_id
1 'polypeptide(L)'
;SLLIGSLLYVGFATLSSMPDVMKSALRFLYTTTTAFLLLLFFKKKFTEWKQGLLLVLVVVAGLLPYLYMPLASSTNPPMNWSYTSTREGFFYSINRSQYWGTLADQLQGTIGKAMGVPPEKNQSLMKMQAGESSLELFIGFFKRFWRVLFKNISPFPLLLIFLATPFLRQQTREQRIWFILLLTGLMLAAFFEPIMAPSGYDNPTWDMQKPWQGLSYGFLLLLASYGTALLFKRLERFSPRAGMALLLCSGIISLYTFCIGLPRSSQRNHWFGWMFGHDMLADLPPDSFFFGGTDPGRFIPTYMIFGESFIDPRYKRDPHFDRRDLYVVTQNALADKYYNQYIRSHYTEERPSTFNWIERFLGRDHTYPKANLILPHPEDISTLYQSSIQKLQGNPEVARQQINSAFLNSAIAEWIFLRNRDQHRFFVEESFSMPWSYPYAIPHGLCYEINHDPLPSLSTEIVIRDQQFWNEYIKRLRASKGFENDEVAQHSFAKLRNTTGNIYASRNMQPEAEFAYKQALDLWPGNSETVENMLNLLSKQGRFEEAKELVNASLRVDPNSPSLKKMMEFTSTRLKSSKEAPLLQQRFDTEPNNRPLLIKLLQDYGTIGNQKKVDQLVNNAIHANPHDASLLREFINFYAMQNNIPKAMETAELLIKIQPNEWDVPFTKAKYQVLLGKNEDAIVTLHQALKLGGQAALQQIVREPLLQQLASLPSFQKLLNNQNQH
;
A
#
# COMPACT_ATOMS: atom_id res chain seq x y z
N SER A 1 8.40 -1.10 36.10
CA SER A 1 8.23 -1.20 34.64
C SER A 1 7.47 -0.01 34.05
N LEU A 2 6.20 0.22 34.39
CA LEU A 2 5.42 1.35 33.82
C LEU A 2 6.07 2.73 34.05
N LEU A 3 6.63 2.97 35.24
CA LEU A 3 7.38 4.20 35.54
C LEU A 3 8.63 4.36 34.67
N ILE A 4 9.33 3.27 34.36
CA ILE A 4 10.50 3.29 33.47
C ILE A 4 10.03 3.53 32.02
N GLY A 5 8.92 2.89 31.61
CA GLY A 5 8.30 3.12 30.31
C GLY A 5 7.84 4.57 30.12
N SER A 6 7.29 5.22 31.14
CA SER A 6 6.90 6.63 31.06
C SER A 6 8.10 7.57 30.99
N LEU A 7 9.20 7.28 31.70
CA LEU A 7 10.46 8.02 31.56
C LEU A 7 11.05 7.88 30.16
N LEU A 8 11.04 6.67 29.58
CA LEU A 8 11.46 6.47 28.18
C LEU A 8 10.58 7.25 27.21
N TYR A 9 9.26 7.29 27.44
CA TYR A 9 8.34 8.05 26.60
C TYR A 9 8.61 9.56 26.70
N VAL A 10 8.96 10.08 27.87
CA VAL A 10 9.40 11.48 28.02
C VAL A 10 10.69 11.75 27.26
N GLY A 11 11.67 10.84 27.33
CA GLY A 11 12.90 10.92 26.55
C GLY A 11 12.61 10.97 25.04
N PHE A 12 11.76 10.08 24.55
CA PHE A 12 11.29 10.08 23.17
C PHE A 12 10.55 11.37 22.78
N ALA A 13 9.63 11.85 23.62
CA ALA A 13 8.90 13.10 23.38
C ALA A 13 9.81 14.34 23.36
N THR A 14 10.91 14.30 24.10
CA THR A 14 11.94 15.35 24.11
C THR A 14 12.72 15.37 22.80
N LEU A 15 12.92 14.20 22.19
CA LEU A 15 13.55 14.07 20.88
C LEU A 15 12.60 14.46 19.73
N SER A 16 11.29 14.28 19.90
CA SER A 16 10.31 14.54 18.83
C SER A 16 9.99 16.00 18.60
N SER A 17 10.17 16.86 19.60
CA SER A 17 9.74 18.26 19.57
C SER A 17 8.24 18.45 19.23
N MET A 18 7.42 17.41 19.44
CA MET A 18 5.98 17.43 19.19
C MET A 18 5.22 17.76 20.49
N PRO A 19 4.51 18.90 20.59
CA PRO A 19 3.87 19.34 21.83
C PRO A 19 2.88 18.33 22.40
N ASP A 20 2.07 17.69 21.57
CA ASP A 20 1.04 16.78 22.06
C ASP A 20 1.62 15.43 22.51
N VAL A 21 2.67 14.95 21.84
CA VAL A 21 3.44 13.78 22.30
C VAL A 21 4.05 14.05 23.68
N MET A 22 4.58 15.26 23.90
CA MET A 22 5.10 15.69 25.20
C MET A 22 4.00 15.75 26.27
N LYS A 23 2.83 16.33 25.97
CA LYS A 23 1.68 16.34 26.90
C LYS A 23 1.28 14.91 27.30
N SER A 24 1.19 14.01 26.33
CA SER A 24 0.87 12.60 26.55
C SER A 24 1.91 11.89 27.43
N ALA A 25 3.19 12.11 27.16
CA ALA A 25 4.28 11.54 27.94
C ALA A 25 4.29 12.04 29.39
N LEU A 26 4.08 13.34 29.61
CA LEU A 26 4.01 13.92 30.95
C LEU A 26 2.81 13.42 31.74
N ARG A 27 1.62 13.36 31.11
CA ARG A 27 0.42 12.78 31.77
C ARG A 27 0.66 11.32 32.15
N PHE A 28 1.24 10.53 31.25
CA PHE A 28 1.58 9.13 31.54
C PHE A 28 2.62 9.01 32.67
N LEU A 29 3.62 9.89 32.72
CA LEU A 29 4.58 9.96 33.81
C LEU A 29 3.91 10.30 35.14
N TYR A 30 3.03 11.32 35.19
CA TYR A 30 2.31 11.67 36.41
C TYR A 30 1.41 10.53 36.89
N THR A 31 0.64 9.90 36.00
CA THR A 31 -0.21 8.77 36.36
C THR A 31 0.59 7.60 36.92
N THR A 32 1.69 7.22 36.26
CA THR A 32 2.53 6.11 36.70
C THR A 32 3.31 6.42 37.98
N THR A 33 3.74 7.66 38.17
CA THR A 33 4.39 8.13 39.40
C THR A 33 3.41 8.13 40.58
N THR A 34 2.21 8.68 40.40
CA THR A 34 1.17 8.66 41.44
C THR A 34 0.79 7.24 41.82
N ALA A 35 0.58 6.35 40.85
CA ALA A 35 0.31 4.94 41.12
C ALA A 35 1.45 4.26 41.88
N PHE A 36 2.71 4.58 41.55
CA PHE A 36 3.88 4.08 42.24
C PHE A 36 3.96 4.59 43.69
N LEU A 37 3.71 5.88 43.92
CA LEU A 37 3.68 6.48 45.26
C LEU A 37 2.55 5.91 46.12
N LEU A 38 1.35 5.73 45.56
CA LEU A 38 0.25 5.06 46.24
C LEU A 38 0.61 3.62 46.61
N LEU A 39 1.25 2.88 45.70
CA LEU A 39 1.71 1.52 45.97
C LEU A 39 2.73 1.50 47.13
N LEU A 40 3.67 2.44 47.17
CA LEU A 40 4.61 2.58 48.28
C LEU A 40 3.90 2.92 49.60
N PHE A 41 2.92 3.82 49.55
CA PHE A 41 2.12 4.21 50.72
C PHE A 41 1.36 3.01 51.32
N PHE A 42 0.69 2.22 50.48
CA PHE A 42 -0.06 1.04 50.93
C PHE A 42 0.82 -0.14 51.33
N LYS A 43 1.91 -0.40 50.61
CA LYS A 43 2.81 -1.54 50.90
C LYS A 43 3.80 -1.24 52.04
N LYS A 44 4.07 0.04 52.32
CA LYS A 44 5.06 0.53 53.30
C LYS A 44 6.48 -0.05 53.15
N LYS A 45 6.78 -0.74 52.05
CA LYS A 45 8.07 -1.37 51.76
C LYS A 45 8.30 -1.41 50.25
N PHE A 46 9.53 -1.06 49.83
CA PHE A 46 9.99 -1.17 48.45
C PHE A 46 10.98 -2.33 48.32
N THR A 47 10.46 -3.56 48.23
CA THR A 47 11.29 -4.78 48.28
C THR A 47 12.00 -5.07 46.95
N GLU A 48 11.41 -4.67 45.83
CA GLU A 48 11.88 -5.05 44.48
C GLU A 48 12.78 -4.01 43.80
N TRP A 49 13.36 -3.06 44.53
CA TRP A 49 14.14 -1.96 43.95
C TRP A 49 15.33 -2.45 43.10
N LYS A 50 15.98 -3.53 43.52
CA LYS A 50 17.09 -4.16 42.79
C LYS A 50 16.63 -4.68 41.42
N GLN A 51 15.42 -5.24 41.35
CA GLN A 51 14.83 -5.70 40.09
C GLN A 51 14.47 -4.51 39.19
N GLY A 52 13.99 -3.40 39.79
CA GLY A 52 13.78 -2.14 39.07
C GLY A 52 15.06 -1.60 38.44
N LEU A 53 16.17 -1.59 39.20
CA LEU A 53 17.49 -1.18 38.71
C LEU A 53 17.98 -2.10 37.59
N LEU A 54 17.86 -3.42 37.78
CA LEU A 54 18.21 -4.40 36.75
C LEU A 54 17.43 -4.16 35.45
N LEU A 55 16.14 -3.83 35.55
CA LEU A 55 15.30 -3.54 34.39
C LEU A 55 15.80 -2.29 33.63
N VAL A 56 16.25 -1.25 34.32
CA VAL A 56 16.89 -0.09 33.69
C VAL A 56 18.17 -0.51 32.96
N LEU A 57 19.04 -1.30 33.59
CA LEU A 57 20.28 -1.78 32.98
C LEU A 57 19.99 -2.63 31.73
N VAL A 58 18.99 -3.51 31.78
CA VAL A 58 18.58 -4.34 30.64
C VAL A 58 18.03 -3.48 29.51
N VAL A 59 17.22 -2.47 29.80
CA VAL A 59 16.72 -1.52 28.79
C VAL A 59 17.88 -0.78 28.13
N VAL A 60 18.81 -0.24 28.92
CA VAL A 60 20.00 0.47 28.39
C VAL A 60 20.82 -0.47 27.52
N ALA A 61 21.09 -1.69 27.99
CA ALA A 61 21.82 -2.71 27.23
C ALA A 61 21.12 -3.05 25.91
N GLY A 62 19.79 -3.18 25.92
CA GLY A 62 18.97 -3.42 24.72
C GLY A 62 18.97 -2.25 23.73
N LEU A 63 19.23 -1.03 24.19
CA LEU A 63 19.34 0.17 23.34
C LEU A 63 20.76 0.39 22.79
N LEU A 64 21.81 -0.23 23.36
CA LEU A 64 23.19 -0.07 22.91
C LEU A 64 23.39 -0.34 21.41
N PRO A 65 22.75 -1.32 20.77
CA PRO A 65 22.90 -1.53 19.32
C PRO A 65 22.51 -0.31 18.47
N TYR A 66 21.61 0.56 18.95
CA TYR A 66 21.24 1.78 18.22
C TYR A 66 22.39 2.80 18.14
N LEU A 67 23.39 2.70 19.03
CA LEU A 67 24.62 3.53 18.98
C LEU A 67 25.49 3.21 17.76
N TYR A 68 25.27 2.09 17.08
CA TYR A 68 25.90 1.81 15.79
C TYR A 68 25.42 2.77 14.70
N MET A 69 24.16 3.25 14.73
CA MET A 69 23.62 4.07 13.65
C MET A 69 24.34 5.42 13.48
N PRO A 70 24.63 6.20 14.55
CA PRO A 70 25.44 7.40 14.42
C PRO A 70 26.83 7.14 13.85
N LEU A 71 27.49 6.04 14.26
CA LEU A 71 28.82 5.66 13.77
C LEU A 71 28.79 5.25 12.30
N ALA A 72 27.83 4.43 11.89
CA ALA A 72 27.66 4.06 10.48
C ALA A 72 27.38 5.30 9.62
N SER A 73 26.65 6.28 10.16
CA SER A 73 26.26 7.52 9.46
C SER A 73 27.25 8.67 9.61
N SER A 74 28.30 8.56 10.42
CA SER A 74 29.30 9.63 10.62
C SER A 74 30.28 9.73 9.46
N THR A 75 29.91 9.17 8.32
CA THR A 75 30.75 8.95 7.16
C THR A 75 30.24 9.81 6.01
N ASN A 76 31.12 10.16 5.08
CA ASN A 76 30.73 10.93 3.92
C ASN A 76 31.20 10.21 2.63
N PRO A 77 30.29 9.79 1.73
CA PRO A 77 28.85 9.90 1.89
C PRO A 77 28.32 8.92 2.96
N PRO A 78 27.19 9.22 3.60
CA PRO A 78 26.74 8.46 4.76
C PRO A 78 26.24 7.08 4.36
N MET A 79 26.68 6.05 5.05
CA MET A 79 26.23 4.67 4.81
C MET A 79 24.77 4.43 5.18
N ASN A 80 24.17 5.34 5.97
CA ASN A 80 22.75 5.35 6.28
C ASN A 80 22.14 6.68 5.84
N TRP A 81 21.19 6.60 4.91
CA TRP A 81 20.54 7.76 4.30
C TRP A 81 19.74 8.63 5.28
N SER A 82 19.45 8.17 6.51
CA SER A 82 18.77 9.00 7.52
C SER A 82 19.67 9.98 8.26
N TYR A 83 20.97 10.05 7.99
CA TYR A 83 21.91 10.96 8.66
C TYR A 83 21.88 10.85 10.21
N THR A 84 21.87 9.62 10.72
CA THR A 84 21.76 9.29 12.16
C THR A 84 22.91 9.80 13.02
N SER A 85 23.97 10.38 12.44
CA SER A 85 24.99 11.14 13.16
C SER A 85 24.47 12.48 13.68
N THR A 86 23.40 13.01 13.09
CA THR A 86 22.68 14.20 13.57
C THR A 86 21.54 13.82 14.52
N ARG A 87 21.14 14.72 15.42
CA ARG A 87 20.03 14.49 16.34
C ARG A 87 18.72 14.27 15.59
N GLU A 88 18.47 15.09 14.57
CA GLU A 88 17.27 15.07 13.75
C GLU A 88 17.19 13.80 12.91
N GLY A 89 18.30 13.39 12.31
CA GLY A 89 18.40 12.15 11.54
C GLY A 89 18.28 10.89 12.39
N PHE A 90 18.85 10.92 13.61
CA PHE A 90 18.70 9.83 14.58
C PHE A 90 17.24 9.68 15.00
N PHE A 91 16.58 10.78 15.35
CA PHE A 91 15.16 10.78 15.67
C PHE A 91 14.31 10.31 14.47
N TYR A 92 14.57 10.83 13.27
CA TYR A 92 13.87 10.42 12.05
C TYR A 92 13.96 8.90 11.84
N SER A 93 15.14 8.28 12.03
CA SER A 93 15.31 6.84 11.88
C SER A 93 14.52 6.00 12.89
N ILE A 94 14.28 6.53 14.09
CA ILE A 94 13.51 5.86 15.16
C ILE A 94 12.01 6.14 15.02
N ASN A 95 11.65 7.34 14.56
CA ASN A 95 10.26 7.78 14.50
C ASN A 95 9.56 7.40 13.19
N ARG A 96 10.30 7.25 12.08
CA ARG A 96 9.72 6.75 10.82
C ARG A 96 9.12 5.36 11.05
N SER A 97 8.01 5.05 10.41
CA SER A 97 7.56 3.67 10.26
C SER A 97 7.61 3.24 8.81
N GLN A 98 7.74 1.93 8.62
CA GLN A 98 7.70 1.27 7.32
C GLN A 98 6.28 0.84 6.93
N TYR A 99 5.33 0.84 7.88
CA TYR A 99 4.00 0.29 7.67
C TYR A 99 2.89 1.34 7.92
N TRP A 100 2.77 1.93 9.13
CA TRP A 100 1.65 2.82 9.48
C TRP A 100 2.00 3.94 10.45
N GLY A 101 1.85 5.20 10.02
CA GLY A 101 2.07 6.39 10.86
C GLY A 101 3.49 6.48 11.42
N THR A 102 3.90 7.59 12.00
CA THR A 102 5.15 7.63 12.77
C THR A 102 4.98 6.92 14.13
N LEU A 103 6.07 6.56 14.80
CA LEU A 103 5.99 6.06 16.18
C LEU A 103 5.27 7.06 17.09
N ALA A 104 5.48 8.36 16.87
CA ALA A 104 4.73 9.42 17.54
C ALA A 104 3.21 9.32 17.31
N ASP A 105 2.79 9.06 16.07
CA ASP A 105 1.37 8.89 15.72
C ASP A 105 0.76 7.68 16.43
N GLN A 106 1.48 6.56 16.44
CA GLN A 106 1.04 5.34 17.12
C GLN A 106 0.93 5.54 18.65
N LEU A 107 1.92 6.20 19.26
CA LEU A 107 1.91 6.52 20.68
C LEU A 107 0.78 7.51 21.03
N GLN A 108 0.47 8.45 20.13
CA GLN A 108 -0.67 9.34 20.30
C GLN A 108 -2.02 8.62 20.18
N GLY A 109 -2.18 7.76 19.17
CA GLY A 109 -3.39 6.97 18.96
C GLY A 109 -3.70 6.01 20.10
N THR A 110 -2.68 5.56 20.84
CA THR A 110 -2.79 4.60 21.95
C THR A 110 -2.70 5.26 23.32
N ILE A 111 -1.48 5.54 23.81
CA ILE A 111 -1.21 6.12 25.12
C ILE A 111 -1.78 7.54 25.20
N GLY A 112 -1.61 8.35 24.15
CA GLY A 112 -2.14 9.71 24.10
C GLY A 112 -3.65 9.76 24.30
N LYS A 113 -4.39 8.94 23.55
CA LYS A 113 -5.83 8.76 23.72
C LYS A 113 -6.20 8.35 25.15
N ALA A 114 -5.51 7.37 25.74
CA ALA A 114 -5.74 6.95 27.12
C ALA A 114 -5.43 8.05 28.14
N MET A 115 -4.46 8.93 27.85
CA MET A 115 -4.08 10.07 28.69
C MET A 115 -4.92 11.34 28.40
N GLY A 116 -5.96 11.25 27.56
CA GLY A 116 -6.85 12.38 27.24
C GLY A 116 -6.20 13.42 26.33
N VAL A 117 -5.23 13.03 25.51
CA VAL A 117 -4.60 13.83 24.45
C VAL A 117 -4.73 13.04 23.14
N PRO A 118 -5.93 12.96 22.55
CA PRO A 118 -6.12 12.21 21.32
C PRO A 118 -5.33 12.82 20.15
N PRO A 119 -4.95 12.02 19.13
CA PRO A 119 -4.32 12.54 17.92
C PRO A 119 -5.27 13.47 17.15
N GLU A 120 -4.71 14.38 16.35
CA GLU A 120 -5.51 15.20 15.42
C GLU A 120 -6.25 14.32 14.41
N LYS A 121 -7.49 14.70 14.07
CA LYS A 121 -8.43 13.92 13.22
C LYS A 121 -7.92 13.57 11.82
N ASN A 122 -6.82 14.16 11.35
CA ASN A 122 -6.30 14.00 9.99
C ASN A 122 -5.42 12.76 9.76
N GLN A 123 -5.19 11.94 10.78
CA GLN A 123 -4.48 10.68 10.57
C GLN A 123 -5.42 9.67 9.92
N SER A 124 -5.20 9.43 8.64
CA SER A 124 -5.76 8.34 7.84
C SER A 124 -5.36 6.99 8.44
N LEU A 125 -5.89 6.64 9.60
CA LEU A 125 -6.03 5.25 9.99
C LEU A 125 -6.80 4.59 8.87
N MET A 126 -6.23 3.52 8.30
CA MET A 126 -6.78 2.77 7.16
C MET A 126 -8.30 2.80 7.23
N LYS A 127 -8.95 3.29 6.16
CA LYS A 127 -10.40 3.17 6.02
C LYS A 127 -10.74 1.72 6.36
N MET A 128 -11.52 1.51 7.44
CA MET A 128 -12.06 0.20 7.79
C MET A 128 -12.54 -0.46 6.50
N GLN A 129 -12.25 -1.76 6.32
CA GLN A 129 -12.79 -2.52 5.18
C GLN A 129 -14.27 -2.20 5.08
N ALA A 130 -14.64 -1.46 4.03
CA ALA A 130 -15.91 -0.75 3.99
C ALA A 130 -17.05 -1.77 4.10
N GLY A 131 -17.77 -1.75 5.23
CA GLY A 131 -18.94 -2.59 5.46
C GLY A 131 -18.85 -3.57 6.63
N GLU A 132 -17.68 -3.86 7.19
CA GLU A 132 -17.55 -4.80 8.33
C GLU A 132 -17.38 -4.06 9.66
N SER A 133 -18.02 -4.59 10.71
CA SER A 133 -17.87 -4.14 12.08
C SER A 133 -16.52 -4.59 12.69
N SER A 134 -16.03 -3.88 13.72
CA SER A 134 -14.79 -4.28 14.41
C SER A 134 -14.83 -5.70 14.97
N LEU A 135 -16.02 -6.18 15.36
CA LEU A 135 -16.21 -7.54 15.85
C LEU A 135 -16.05 -8.58 14.74
N GLU A 136 -16.62 -8.32 13.55
CA GLU A 136 -16.49 -9.21 12.39
C GLU A 136 -15.04 -9.31 11.94
N LEU A 137 -14.34 -8.18 11.86
CA LEU A 137 -12.91 -8.13 11.53
C LEU A 137 -12.08 -8.93 12.52
N PHE A 138 -12.35 -8.78 13.83
CA PHE A 138 -11.67 -9.54 14.87
C PHE A 138 -11.96 -11.05 14.78
N ILE A 139 -13.22 -11.44 14.54
CA ILE A 139 -13.60 -12.86 14.39
C ILE A 139 -12.94 -13.46 13.14
N GLY A 140 -12.90 -12.72 12.03
CA GLY A 140 -12.22 -13.13 10.80
C GLY A 140 -10.72 -13.33 11.02
N PHE A 141 -10.07 -12.35 11.65
CA PHE A 141 -8.68 -12.46 12.08
C PHE A 141 -8.46 -13.67 12.98
N PHE A 142 -9.29 -13.85 14.02
CA PHE A 142 -9.16 -14.94 14.99
C PHE A 142 -9.21 -16.32 14.31
N LYS A 143 -10.17 -16.53 13.40
CA LYS A 143 -10.27 -17.76 12.60
C LYS A 143 -9.00 -17.99 11.77
N ARG A 144 -8.52 -16.93 11.10
CA ARG A 144 -7.30 -17.00 10.28
C ARG A 144 -6.06 -17.30 11.13
N PHE A 145 -5.92 -16.66 12.27
CA PHE A 145 -4.81 -16.85 13.21
C PHE A 145 -4.66 -18.32 13.58
N TRP A 146 -5.73 -18.95 14.05
CA TRP A 146 -5.71 -20.37 14.43
C TRP A 146 -5.49 -21.29 13.23
N ARG A 147 -6.10 -21.00 12.07
CA ARG A 147 -5.88 -21.77 10.83
C ARG A 147 -4.41 -21.77 10.43
N VAL A 148 -3.75 -20.59 10.44
CA VAL A 148 -2.34 -20.47 10.06
C VAL A 148 -1.45 -21.08 11.13
N LEU A 149 -1.77 -20.89 12.42
CA LEU A 149 -1.06 -21.53 13.52
C LEU A 149 -1.05 -23.05 13.37
N PHE A 150 -2.20 -23.67 13.10
CA PHE A 150 -2.29 -25.13 12.92
C PHE A 150 -1.63 -25.65 11.65
N LYS A 151 -1.49 -24.81 10.61
CA LYS A 151 -0.69 -25.15 9.41
C LYS A 151 0.81 -25.18 9.72
N ASN A 152 1.25 -24.39 10.69
CA ASN A 152 2.68 -24.17 10.99
C ASN A 152 3.17 -24.93 12.23
N ILE A 153 2.28 -25.20 13.19
CA ILE A 153 2.58 -25.84 14.48
C ILE A 153 1.52 -26.91 14.74
N SER A 154 1.94 -28.07 15.24
CA SER A 154 1.00 -29.10 15.70
C SER A 154 0.01 -28.52 16.74
N PRO A 155 -1.27 -28.94 16.74
CA PRO A 155 -2.21 -28.52 17.79
C PRO A 155 -1.88 -29.08 19.18
N PHE A 156 -1.01 -30.10 19.27
CA PHE A 156 -0.70 -30.80 20.50
C PHE A 156 -0.10 -29.92 21.63
N PRO A 157 0.83 -28.98 21.36
CA PRO A 157 1.23 -27.94 22.30
C PRO A 157 0.08 -27.26 23.08
N LEU A 158 -1.06 -26.97 22.45
CA LEU A 158 -2.20 -26.35 23.12
C LEU A 158 -2.88 -27.30 24.11
N LEU A 159 -2.97 -28.58 23.75
CA LEU A 159 -3.50 -29.61 24.63
C LEU A 159 -2.67 -29.68 25.92
N LEU A 160 -1.35 -29.60 25.83
CA LEU A 160 -0.45 -29.64 26.99
C LEU A 160 -0.65 -28.44 27.91
N ILE A 161 -0.92 -27.25 27.37
CA ILE A 161 -1.26 -26.06 28.17
C ILE A 161 -2.59 -26.27 28.89
N PHE A 162 -3.61 -26.73 28.17
CA PHE A 162 -4.95 -26.96 28.72
C PHE A 162 -4.93 -28.02 29.84
N LEU A 163 -4.31 -29.17 29.59
CA LEU A 163 -4.17 -30.25 30.57
C LEU A 163 -3.34 -29.85 31.79
N ALA A 164 -2.37 -28.94 31.64
CA ALA A 164 -1.58 -28.43 32.76
C ALA A 164 -2.34 -27.41 33.64
N THR A 165 -3.38 -26.75 33.10
CA THR A 165 -4.07 -25.62 33.74
C THR A 165 -4.63 -25.95 35.14
N PRO A 166 -5.28 -27.11 35.38
CA PRO A 166 -5.79 -27.47 36.71
C PRO A 166 -4.69 -27.55 37.79
N PHE A 167 -3.45 -27.83 37.40
CA PHE A 167 -2.33 -28.03 38.32
C PHE A 167 -1.58 -26.73 38.66
N LEU A 168 -1.91 -25.62 38.00
CA LEU A 168 -1.27 -24.32 38.25
C LEU A 168 -1.48 -23.83 39.69
N ARG A 169 -2.65 -24.12 40.29
CA ARG A 169 -2.96 -23.71 41.67
C ARG A 169 -1.99 -24.32 42.68
N GLN A 170 -1.42 -25.49 42.37
CA GLN A 170 -0.48 -26.23 43.21
C GLN A 170 0.98 -25.76 43.08
N GLN A 171 1.26 -24.84 42.14
CA GLN A 171 2.60 -24.31 41.94
C GLN A 171 2.91 -23.15 42.89
N THR A 172 4.21 -22.87 43.03
CA THR A 172 4.71 -21.71 43.79
C THR A 172 4.17 -20.40 43.21
N ARG A 173 4.20 -19.33 43.99
CA ARG A 173 3.72 -18.02 43.54
C ARG A 173 4.50 -17.55 42.30
N GLU A 174 5.79 -17.76 42.30
CA GLU A 174 6.74 -17.36 41.26
C GLU A 174 6.42 -18.08 39.94
N GLN A 175 6.19 -19.39 40.02
CA GLN A 175 5.76 -20.23 38.89
C GLN A 175 4.42 -19.80 38.29
N ARG A 176 3.44 -19.45 39.14
CA ARG A 176 2.14 -18.93 38.68
C ARG A 176 2.30 -17.56 38.02
N ILE A 177 3.15 -16.68 38.57
CA ILE A 177 3.46 -15.38 37.96
C ILE A 177 4.07 -15.58 36.58
N TRP A 178 5.01 -16.52 36.43
CA TRP A 178 5.62 -16.81 35.14
C TRP A 178 4.60 -17.29 34.10
N PHE A 179 3.71 -18.22 34.48
CA PHE A 179 2.64 -18.68 33.59
C PHE A 179 1.70 -17.54 33.16
N ILE A 180 1.28 -16.70 34.11
CA ILE A 180 0.42 -15.53 33.82
C ILE A 180 1.15 -14.57 32.90
N LEU A 181 2.44 -14.29 33.13
CA LEU A 181 3.24 -13.43 32.27
C LEU A 181 3.29 -13.96 30.84
N LEU A 182 3.54 -15.25 30.65
CA LEU A 182 3.57 -15.87 29.34
C LEU A 182 2.20 -15.83 28.65
N LEU A 183 1.11 -16.06 29.39
CA LEU A 183 -0.25 -15.99 28.87
C LEU A 183 -0.63 -14.55 28.48
N THR A 184 -0.34 -13.58 29.33
CA THR A 184 -0.55 -12.15 29.03
C THR A 184 0.30 -11.73 27.84
N GLY A 185 1.57 -12.16 27.77
CA GLY A 185 2.44 -11.93 26.63
C GLY A 185 1.87 -12.49 25.32
N LEU A 186 1.36 -13.73 25.34
CA LEU A 186 0.67 -14.32 24.20
C LEU A 186 -0.55 -13.49 23.78
N MET A 187 -1.41 -13.13 24.74
CA MET A 187 -2.64 -12.38 24.44
C MET A 187 -2.32 -11.00 23.86
N LEU A 188 -1.31 -10.31 24.39
CA LEU A 188 -0.87 -9.02 23.88
C LEU A 188 -0.24 -9.15 22.50
N ALA A 189 0.67 -10.11 22.31
CA ALA A 189 1.35 -10.30 21.03
C ALA A 189 0.40 -10.76 19.91
N ALA A 190 -0.57 -11.64 20.23
CA ALA A 190 -1.48 -12.21 19.24
C ALA A 190 -2.68 -11.30 18.93
N PHE A 191 -3.26 -10.66 19.95
CA PHE A 191 -4.60 -10.08 19.82
C PHE A 191 -4.68 -8.58 20.15
N PHE A 192 -3.64 -7.95 20.72
CA PHE A 192 -3.73 -6.53 21.07
C PHE A 192 -3.92 -5.62 19.86
N GLU A 193 -3.08 -5.77 18.83
CA GLU A 193 -3.18 -4.96 17.61
C GLU A 193 -4.51 -5.20 16.87
N PRO A 194 -4.96 -6.45 16.62
CA PRO A 194 -6.25 -6.70 15.97
C PRO A 194 -7.46 -6.18 16.75
N ILE A 195 -7.37 -6.04 18.08
CA ILE A 195 -8.42 -5.45 18.91
C ILE A 195 -8.40 -3.93 18.84
N MET A 196 -7.22 -3.32 18.87
CA MET A 196 -7.06 -1.86 18.93
C MET A 196 -7.17 -1.18 17.56
N ALA A 197 -6.74 -1.87 16.50
CA ALA A 197 -6.69 -1.37 15.14
C ALA A 197 -6.96 -2.51 14.11
N PRO A 198 -8.19 -3.07 14.09
CA PRO A 198 -8.53 -4.15 13.16
C PRO A 198 -8.32 -3.70 11.70
N SER A 199 -7.34 -4.31 11.03
CA SER A 199 -6.90 -3.94 9.68
C SER A 199 -7.46 -4.86 8.56
N GLY A 200 -8.05 -6.01 8.92
CA GLY A 200 -8.59 -7.00 7.97
C GLY A 200 -8.03 -8.41 8.19
N TYR A 201 -8.47 -9.37 7.38
CA TYR A 201 -8.06 -10.78 7.43
C TYR A 201 -7.94 -11.45 6.05
N ASP A 202 -7.81 -10.65 4.99
CA ASP A 202 -7.39 -11.05 3.65
C ASP A 202 -5.86 -11.34 3.58
N ASN A 203 -5.39 -11.89 2.47
CA ASN A 203 -4.00 -12.32 2.35
C ASN A 203 -2.98 -11.19 2.50
N PRO A 204 -3.13 -10.04 1.81
CA PRO A 204 -2.21 -8.92 1.95
C PRO A 204 -2.11 -8.41 3.40
N THR A 205 -3.26 -8.21 4.06
CA THR A 205 -3.29 -7.74 5.44
C THR A 205 -2.61 -8.71 6.39
N TRP A 206 -2.82 -10.01 6.20
CA TRP A 206 -2.15 -11.02 7.03
C TRP A 206 -0.63 -11.01 6.85
N ASP A 207 -0.13 -10.81 5.63
CA ASP A 207 1.31 -10.74 5.38
C ASP A 207 1.94 -9.52 6.04
N MET A 208 1.22 -8.39 6.10
CA MET A 208 1.64 -7.22 6.86
C MET A 208 1.65 -7.46 8.37
N GLN A 209 0.72 -8.28 8.89
CA GLN A 209 0.64 -8.61 10.32
C GLN A 209 1.61 -9.72 10.74
N LYS A 210 2.00 -10.61 9.82
CA LYS A 210 2.80 -11.82 10.08
C LYS A 210 4.09 -11.57 10.88
N PRO A 211 4.89 -10.50 10.66
CA PRO A 211 6.09 -10.23 11.46
C PRO A 211 5.81 -10.09 12.96
N TRP A 212 4.67 -9.51 13.33
CA TRP A 212 4.25 -9.32 14.72
C TRP A 212 3.81 -10.62 15.37
N GLN A 213 3.30 -11.56 14.57
CA GLN A 213 2.82 -12.86 15.04
C GLN A 213 3.95 -13.85 15.36
N GLY A 214 5.19 -13.59 14.96
CA GLY A 214 6.33 -14.42 15.38
C GLY A 214 6.49 -14.46 16.91
N LEU A 215 6.25 -13.34 17.58
CA LEU A 215 6.32 -13.24 19.05
C LEU A 215 5.23 -14.08 19.72
N SER A 216 4.01 -14.10 19.16
CA SER A 216 2.92 -14.90 19.73
C SER A 216 3.24 -16.38 19.67
N TYR A 217 3.91 -16.86 18.61
CA TYR A 217 4.36 -18.25 18.51
C TYR A 217 5.44 -18.58 19.55
N GLY A 218 6.36 -17.64 19.82
CA GLY A 218 7.35 -17.77 20.88
C GLY A 218 6.72 -17.93 22.27
N PHE A 219 5.76 -17.06 22.63
CA PHE A 219 5.01 -17.19 23.88
C PHE A 219 4.25 -18.52 23.98
N LEU A 220 3.64 -18.95 22.88
CA LEU A 220 2.91 -20.22 22.84
C LEU A 220 3.82 -21.42 23.10
N LEU A 221 5.00 -21.47 22.46
CA LEU A 221 5.96 -22.56 22.66
C LEU A 221 6.50 -22.58 24.09
N LEU A 222 6.74 -21.41 24.71
CA LEU A 222 7.13 -21.32 26.11
C LEU A 222 6.02 -21.82 27.04
N LEU A 223 4.76 -21.46 26.78
CA LEU A 223 3.61 -21.96 27.53
C LEU A 223 3.46 -23.48 27.40
N ALA A 224 3.61 -24.01 26.20
CA ALA A 224 3.53 -25.45 25.93
C ALA A 224 4.65 -26.22 26.64
N SER A 225 5.87 -25.68 26.61
CA SER A 225 7.03 -26.26 27.32
C SER A 225 6.79 -26.28 28.83
N TYR A 226 6.28 -25.17 29.37
CA TYR A 226 5.91 -25.07 30.78
C TYR A 226 4.80 -26.07 31.17
N GLY A 227 3.75 -26.18 30.35
CA GLY A 227 2.67 -27.15 30.54
C GLY A 227 3.18 -28.60 30.49
N THR A 228 4.06 -28.91 29.54
CA THR A 228 4.73 -30.22 29.42
C THR A 228 5.50 -30.56 30.69
N ALA A 229 6.29 -29.62 31.22
CA ALA A 229 7.08 -29.83 32.42
C ALA A 229 6.20 -30.09 33.66
N LEU A 230 5.07 -29.38 33.78
CA LEU A 230 4.10 -29.60 34.86
C LEU A 230 3.45 -30.98 34.78
N LEU A 231 3.02 -31.38 33.59
CA LEU A 231 2.42 -32.70 33.35
C LEU A 231 3.44 -33.81 33.57
N PHE A 232 4.69 -33.62 33.13
CA PHE A 232 5.78 -34.55 33.37
C PHE A 232 5.98 -34.80 34.86
N LYS A 233 6.17 -33.74 35.65
CA LYS A 233 6.33 -33.84 37.12
C LYS A 233 5.16 -34.56 37.78
N ARG A 234 3.94 -34.41 37.25
CA ARG A 234 2.75 -35.06 37.78
C ARG A 234 2.68 -36.55 37.40
N LEU A 235 2.89 -36.86 36.13
CA LEU A 235 2.86 -38.21 35.60
C LEU A 235 4.00 -39.05 36.16
N GLU A 236 5.20 -38.49 36.28
CA GLU A 236 6.37 -39.16 36.87
C GLU A 236 6.09 -39.66 38.28
N ARG A 237 5.37 -38.88 39.10
CA ARG A 237 4.94 -39.28 40.45
C ARG A 237 3.94 -40.45 40.47
N PHE A 238 3.17 -40.63 39.40
CA PHE A 238 2.17 -41.69 39.30
C PHE A 238 2.70 -42.93 38.58
N SER A 239 3.42 -42.72 37.48
CA SER A 239 4.07 -43.72 36.64
C SER A 239 5.27 -43.08 35.93
N PRO A 240 6.52 -43.43 36.31
CA PRO A 240 7.71 -42.96 35.62
C PRO A 240 7.70 -43.25 34.11
N ARG A 241 7.09 -44.38 33.71
CA ARG A 241 6.92 -44.75 32.29
C ARG A 241 6.01 -43.77 31.56
N ALA A 242 4.93 -43.30 32.20
CA ALA A 242 4.03 -42.30 31.61
C ALA A 242 4.71 -40.92 31.48
N GLY A 243 5.53 -40.54 32.46
CA GLY A 243 6.37 -39.33 32.37
C GLY A 243 7.36 -39.42 31.20
N MET A 244 8.08 -40.53 31.06
CA MET A 244 9.01 -40.75 29.95
C MET A 244 8.30 -40.77 28.59
N ALA A 245 7.14 -41.42 28.50
CA ALA A 245 6.33 -41.42 27.28
C ALA A 245 5.92 -40.01 26.87
N LEU A 246 5.53 -39.15 27.82
CA LEU A 246 5.22 -37.74 27.55
C LEU A 246 6.45 -37.01 26.98
N LEU A 247 7.63 -37.19 27.56
CA LEU A 247 8.86 -36.55 27.05
C LEU A 247 9.20 -37.01 25.63
N LEU A 248 9.11 -38.31 25.36
CA LEU A 248 9.36 -38.88 24.04
C LEU A 248 8.34 -38.35 23.01
N CYS A 249 7.05 -38.35 23.35
CA CYS A 249 6.00 -37.80 22.49
C CYS A 249 6.22 -36.32 22.21
N SER A 250 6.52 -35.51 23.23
CA SER A 250 6.83 -34.09 23.05
C SER A 250 8.06 -33.88 22.17
N GLY A 251 9.12 -34.68 22.33
CA GLY A 251 10.31 -34.64 21.47
C GLY A 251 10.00 -34.99 20.01
N ILE A 252 9.21 -36.03 19.77
CA ILE A 252 8.77 -36.42 18.42
C ILE A 252 7.94 -35.30 17.78
N ILE A 253 7.03 -34.67 18.52
CA ILE A 253 6.18 -33.59 18.02
C ILE A 253 6.99 -32.33 17.71
N SER A 254 7.98 -32.00 18.54
CA SER A 254 8.92 -30.92 18.26
C SER A 254 9.76 -31.21 17.01
N LEU A 255 10.25 -32.44 16.86
CA LEU A 255 11.00 -32.86 15.67
C LEU A 255 10.13 -32.84 14.42
N TYR A 256 8.89 -33.33 14.50
CA TYR A 256 7.92 -33.26 13.41
C TYR A 256 7.67 -31.80 12.99
N THR A 257 7.39 -30.91 13.95
CA THR A 257 7.18 -29.48 13.69
C THR A 257 8.40 -28.85 13.03
N PHE A 258 9.60 -29.19 13.49
CA PHE A 258 10.85 -28.75 12.87
C PHE A 258 10.96 -29.27 11.43
N CYS A 259 10.74 -30.56 11.18
CA CYS A 259 10.87 -31.18 9.86
C CYS A 259 9.85 -30.64 8.84
N ILE A 260 8.60 -30.34 9.24
CA ILE A 260 7.61 -29.76 8.32
C ILE A 260 7.87 -28.28 8.05
N GLY A 261 8.44 -27.56 9.02
CA GLY A 261 8.76 -26.14 8.89
C GLY A 261 10.06 -25.89 8.14
N LEU A 262 11.05 -26.78 8.29
CA LEU A 262 12.41 -26.60 7.78
C LEU A 262 12.45 -26.30 6.27
N PRO A 263 11.71 -26.99 5.38
CA PRO A 263 11.71 -26.67 3.95
C PRO A 263 11.19 -25.26 3.61
N ARG A 264 10.30 -24.69 4.45
CA ARG A 264 9.74 -23.34 4.26
C ARG A 264 10.55 -22.25 4.95
N SER A 265 11.29 -22.62 6.00
CA SER A 265 12.13 -21.70 6.78
C SER A 265 13.57 -21.65 6.30
N SER A 266 14.07 -22.72 5.67
CA SER A 266 15.43 -22.77 5.15
C SER A 266 15.48 -22.06 3.80
N GLN A 267 16.20 -20.93 3.76
CA GLN A 267 16.54 -20.25 2.51
C GLN A 267 17.77 -20.87 1.83
N ARG A 268 18.26 -22.01 2.33
CA ARG A 268 19.44 -22.66 1.77
C ARG A 268 19.11 -23.18 0.38
N ASN A 269 19.92 -22.78 -0.60
CA ASN A 269 19.71 -23.07 -2.02
C ASN A 269 18.47 -22.41 -2.65
N HIS A 270 17.80 -21.49 -1.95
CA HIS A 270 16.77 -20.64 -2.53
C HIS A 270 17.44 -19.33 -2.97
N TRP A 271 17.73 -19.25 -4.26
CA TRP A 271 18.50 -18.13 -4.82
C TRP A 271 17.63 -17.13 -5.58
N PHE A 272 16.31 -17.13 -5.38
CA PHE A 272 15.40 -16.27 -6.13
C PHE A 272 15.68 -14.79 -5.91
N GLY A 273 16.07 -14.37 -4.70
CA GLY A 273 16.51 -13.00 -4.45
C GLY A 273 17.80 -12.65 -5.19
N TRP A 274 18.75 -13.58 -5.25
CA TRP A 274 19.98 -13.41 -6.03
C TRP A 274 19.67 -13.38 -7.53
N MET A 275 18.85 -14.30 -8.06
CA MET A 275 18.43 -14.32 -9.47
C MET A 275 17.70 -13.03 -9.83
N PHE A 276 16.76 -12.58 -8.99
CA PHE A 276 16.04 -11.33 -9.19
C PHE A 276 16.98 -10.14 -9.33
N GLY A 277 17.98 -10.01 -8.47
CA GLY A 277 18.92 -8.89 -8.51
C GLY A 277 19.99 -9.03 -9.58
N HIS A 278 20.58 -10.22 -9.70
CA HIS A 278 21.61 -10.54 -10.67
C HIS A 278 21.08 -10.41 -12.09
N ASP A 279 20.01 -11.14 -12.43
CA ASP A 279 19.53 -11.22 -13.81
C ASP A 279 18.83 -9.92 -14.28
N MET A 280 18.47 -9.05 -13.36
CA MET A 280 17.93 -7.71 -13.64
C MET A 280 19.03 -6.69 -13.92
N LEU A 281 20.18 -6.87 -13.28
CA LEU A 281 21.26 -5.90 -13.33
C LEU A 281 22.43 -6.39 -14.17
N ALA A 282 22.56 -7.65 -14.55
CA ALA A 282 23.79 -8.16 -15.16
C ALA A 282 24.04 -7.62 -16.57
N ASP A 283 22.98 -7.41 -17.36
CA ASP A 283 23.06 -7.03 -18.77
C ASP A 283 22.88 -5.53 -19.04
N LEU A 284 22.68 -4.73 -17.98
CA LEU A 284 22.54 -3.28 -18.15
C LEU A 284 23.84 -2.64 -18.66
N PRO A 285 23.81 -1.68 -19.58
CA PRO A 285 24.99 -0.97 -20.02
C PRO A 285 25.71 -0.27 -18.86
N PRO A 286 27.04 -0.11 -18.90
CA PRO A 286 27.76 0.69 -17.92
C PRO A 286 27.27 2.14 -17.87
N ASP A 287 27.46 2.78 -16.71
CA ASP A 287 27.05 4.16 -16.44
C ASP A 287 25.53 4.43 -16.62
N SER A 288 24.70 3.38 -16.54
CA SER A 288 23.24 3.53 -16.64
C SER A 288 22.60 3.95 -15.32
N PHE A 289 21.52 4.71 -15.41
CA PHE A 289 20.63 5.04 -14.31
C PHE A 289 19.58 3.94 -14.14
N PHE A 290 19.45 3.40 -12.93
CA PHE A 290 18.51 2.36 -12.59
C PHE A 290 17.56 2.82 -11.47
N PHE A 291 16.29 3.01 -11.83
CA PHE A 291 15.21 3.10 -10.87
C PHE A 291 14.89 1.71 -10.32
N GLY A 292 15.14 1.46 -9.04
CA GLY A 292 14.72 0.20 -8.45
C GLY A 292 15.02 0.05 -6.97
N GLY A 293 14.45 -1.02 -6.41
CA GLY A 293 14.34 -1.24 -4.98
C GLY A 293 13.10 -0.57 -4.39
N THR A 294 12.54 -1.19 -3.35
CA THR A 294 11.45 -0.65 -2.55
C THR A 294 11.93 0.26 -1.42
N ASP A 295 11.03 1.06 -0.83
CA ASP A 295 11.36 2.04 0.21
C ASP A 295 12.61 2.88 -0.20
N PRO A 296 13.47 3.43 0.68
CA PRO A 296 14.66 4.20 0.32
C PRO A 296 15.85 3.31 -0.09
N GLY A 297 15.57 2.34 -0.98
CA GLY A 297 16.57 1.47 -1.61
C GLY A 297 17.00 0.31 -0.72
N ARG A 298 16.20 -0.17 0.24
CA ARG A 298 16.63 -1.22 1.20
C ARG A 298 16.34 -2.66 0.73
N PHE A 299 16.62 -2.96 -0.53
CA PHE A 299 16.21 -4.23 -1.15
C PHE A 299 17.25 -4.75 -2.14
N ILE A 300 16.84 -5.76 -2.93
CA ILE A 300 17.71 -6.62 -3.72
C ILE A 300 18.66 -5.83 -4.64
N PRO A 301 18.23 -4.87 -5.50
CA PRO A 301 19.16 -4.18 -6.40
C PRO A 301 20.29 -3.46 -5.66
N THR A 302 19.96 -2.76 -4.57
CA THR A 302 20.94 -2.09 -3.71
C THR A 302 21.88 -3.08 -3.04
N TYR A 303 21.38 -4.24 -2.59
CA TYR A 303 22.23 -5.30 -2.05
C TYR A 303 23.18 -5.87 -3.10
N MET A 304 22.74 -6.03 -4.35
CA MET A 304 23.62 -6.52 -5.42
C MET A 304 24.75 -5.55 -5.72
N ILE A 305 24.46 -4.24 -5.75
CA ILE A 305 25.47 -3.21 -6.05
C ILE A 305 26.38 -2.97 -4.84
N PHE A 306 25.85 -2.77 -3.64
CA PHE A 306 26.64 -2.40 -2.44
C PHE A 306 27.07 -3.56 -1.56
N GLY A 307 26.49 -4.74 -1.75
CA GLY A 307 26.86 -5.97 -1.08
C GLY A 307 27.63 -6.88 -2.03
N GLU A 308 26.92 -7.52 -2.97
CA GLU A 308 27.48 -8.58 -3.83
C GLU A 308 28.70 -8.09 -4.63
N SER A 309 28.63 -6.89 -5.23
CA SER A 309 29.72 -6.40 -6.11
C SER A 309 31.04 -6.18 -5.37
N PHE A 310 31.01 -5.90 -4.07
CA PHE A 310 32.21 -5.66 -3.23
C PHE A 310 32.84 -6.95 -2.69
N ILE A 311 32.16 -8.09 -2.80
CA ILE A 311 32.67 -9.38 -2.33
C ILE A 311 33.86 -9.81 -3.21
N ASP A 312 34.84 -10.51 -2.65
CA ASP A 312 35.92 -11.13 -3.43
C ASP A 312 35.32 -12.15 -4.43
N PRO A 313 35.73 -12.15 -5.73
CA PRO A 313 35.18 -13.05 -6.75
C PRO A 313 35.14 -14.53 -6.35
N ARG A 314 36.06 -15.01 -5.49
CA ARG A 314 36.08 -16.40 -5.02
C ARG A 314 34.89 -16.81 -4.17
N TYR A 315 34.16 -15.83 -3.62
CA TYR A 315 32.98 -16.05 -2.79
C TYR A 315 31.68 -15.70 -3.50
N LYS A 316 31.74 -15.12 -4.70
CA LYS A 316 30.56 -14.79 -5.50
C LYS A 316 30.02 -16.03 -6.21
N ARG A 317 28.71 -16.02 -6.45
CA ARG A 317 28.06 -17.05 -7.27
C ARG A 317 28.32 -16.81 -8.76
N ASP A 318 28.37 -15.54 -9.17
CA ASP A 318 28.96 -15.10 -10.42
C ASP A 318 30.23 -14.28 -10.12
N PRO A 319 31.43 -14.83 -10.36
CA PRO A 319 32.70 -14.12 -10.15
C PRO A 319 32.85 -12.83 -10.96
N HIS A 320 32.09 -12.68 -12.05
CA HIS A 320 32.15 -11.54 -12.96
C HIS A 320 31.12 -10.45 -12.64
N PHE A 321 30.19 -10.70 -11.70
CA PHE A 321 29.19 -9.72 -11.33
C PHE A 321 29.81 -8.57 -10.53
N ASP A 322 29.89 -7.40 -11.15
CA ASP A 322 30.28 -6.15 -10.53
C ASP A 322 29.50 -5.01 -11.17
N ARG A 323 28.52 -4.47 -10.42
CA ARG A 323 27.63 -3.41 -10.90
C ARG A 323 27.80 -2.07 -10.20
N ARG A 324 29.00 -1.80 -9.70
CA ARG A 324 29.35 -0.49 -9.08
C ARG A 324 29.39 0.66 -10.08
N ASP A 325 29.25 0.34 -11.37
CA ASP A 325 29.10 1.25 -12.50
C ASP A 325 27.67 1.78 -12.69
N LEU A 326 26.68 1.26 -11.96
CA LEU A 326 25.29 1.72 -12.04
C LEU A 326 24.93 2.76 -10.99
N TYR A 327 24.04 3.68 -11.38
CA TYR A 327 23.36 4.58 -10.45
C TYR A 327 22.06 3.94 -9.98
N VAL A 328 21.99 3.46 -8.74
CA VAL A 328 20.75 2.89 -8.18
C VAL A 328 20.01 3.92 -7.35
N VAL A 329 18.75 4.18 -7.73
CA VAL A 329 17.86 5.13 -7.06
C VAL A 329 16.46 4.52 -6.95
N THR A 330 15.89 4.45 -5.75
CA THR A 330 14.48 4.04 -5.61
C THR A 330 13.50 5.12 -6.07
N GLN A 331 12.37 4.69 -6.64
CA GLN A 331 11.24 5.57 -6.91
C GLN A 331 10.52 6.00 -5.61
N ASN A 332 10.60 5.22 -4.55
CA ASN A 332 9.67 5.31 -3.41
C ASN A 332 9.97 6.45 -2.43
N ALA A 333 11.17 7.03 -2.49
CA ALA A 333 11.62 8.01 -1.49
C ALA A 333 12.19 9.29 -2.12
N LEU A 334 11.96 9.54 -3.42
CA LEU A 334 12.54 10.69 -4.12
C LEU A 334 12.21 12.05 -3.49
N ALA A 335 11.00 12.19 -2.94
CA ALA A 335 10.54 13.37 -2.22
C ALA A 335 11.00 13.42 -0.75
N ASP A 336 11.52 12.32 -0.19
CA ASP A 336 11.99 12.30 1.19
C ASP A 336 13.27 13.13 1.32
N LYS A 337 13.27 14.06 2.28
CA LYS A 337 14.38 14.99 2.52
C LYS A 337 15.72 14.27 2.71
N TYR A 338 15.76 13.26 3.57
CA TYR A 338 17.00 12.57 3.92
C TYR A 338 17.45 11.64 2.79
N TYR A 339 16.51 11.00 2.10
CA TYR A 339 16.85 10.16 0.96
C TYR A 339 17.38 11.00 -0.21
N ASN A 340 16.72 12.12 -0.54
CA ASN A 340 17.18 13.07 -1.55
C ASN A 340 18.60 13.58 -1.24
N GLN A 341 18.85 13.96 0.02
CA GLN A 341 20.18 14.38 0.46
C GLN A 341 21.20 13.23 0.33
N TYR A 342 20.82 12.00 0.67
CA TYR A 342 21.67 10.81 0.53
C TYR A 342 22.08 10.58 -0.92
N ILE A 343 21.14 10.49 -1.87
CA ILE A 343 21.48 10.26 -3.28
C ILE A 343 22.30 11.42 -3.87
N ARG A 344 22.08 12.65 -3.41
CA ARG A 344 22.89 13.81 -3.81
C ARG A 344 24.33 13.71 -3.33
N SER A 345 24.55 13.44 -2.04
CA SER A 345 25.89 13.16 -1.51
C SER A 345 26.59 11.98 -2.19
N HIS A 346 25.84 11.10 -2.85
CA HIS A 346 26.38 9.96 -3.58
C HIS A 346 26.64 10.23 -5.05
N TYR A 347 25.83 11.03 -5.74
CA TYR A 347 25.83 11.08 -7.20
C TYR A 347 25.93 12.48 -7.79
N THR A 348 26.05 13.54 -6.98
CA THR A 348 26.25 14.91 -7.49
C THR A 348 27.64 15.44 -7.10
N GLU A 349 27.89 16.70 -7.41
CA GLU A 349 29.07 17.46 -6.94
C GLU A 349 29.19 17.56 -5.41
N GLU A 350 28.12 17.24 -4.67
CA GLU A 350 28.16 17.13 -3.20
C GLU A 350 28.93 15.90 -2.71
N ARG A 351 29.27 14.98 -3.62
CA ARG A 351 30.09 13.82 -3.28
C ARG A 351 31.44 14.26 -2.73
N PRO A 352 31.92 13.65 -1.64
CA PRO A 352 33.24 13.93 -1.11
C PRO A 352 34.35 13.63 -2.11
N SER A 353 35.29 14.57 -2.21
CA SER A 353 36.52 14.42 -2.99
C SER A 353 37.73 14.02 -2.12
N THR A 354 37.61 14.14 -0.80
CA THR A 354 38.66 13.82 0.17
C THR A 354 38.20 12.77 1.16
N PHE A 355 38.99 11.71 1.30
CA PHE A 355 38.70 10.58 2.20
C PHE A 355 39.82 10.40 3.21
N ASN A 356 39.46 10.19 4.47
CA ASN A 356 40.42 9.82 5.51
C ASN A 356 40.83 8.33 5.40
N TRP A 357 41.79 7.89 6.22
CA TRP A 357 42.33 6.54 6.12
C TRP A 357 41.28 5.43 6.39
N ILE A 358 40.31 5.67 7.27
CA ILE A 358 39.22 4.73 7.57
C ILE A 358 38.28 4.64 6.36
N GLU A 359 37.96 5.78 5.75
CA GLU A 359 37.07 5.84 4.59
C GLU A 359 37.67 5.15 3.37
N ARG A 360 38.98 5.32 3.13
CA ARG A 360 39.72 4.57 2.09
C ARG A 360 39.79 3.08 2.40
N PHE A 361 40.02 2.71 3.66
CA PHE A 361 39.98 1.30 4.08
C PHE A 361 38.61 0.66 3.81
N LEU A 362 37.53 1.42 3.95
CA LEU A 362 36.17 1.02 3.60
C LEU A 362 35.86 1.08 2.09
N GLY A 363 36.85 1.41 1.24
CA GLY A 363 36.73 1.44 -0.22
C GLY A 363 35.96 2.63 -0.80
N ARG A 364 35.72 3.69 -0.01
CA ARG A 364 34.80 4.79 -0.37
C ARG A 364 35.25 5.64 -1.55
N ASP A 365 36.54 5.75 -1.77
CA ASP A 365 37.14 6.47 -2.90
C ASP A 365 36.89 5.80 -4.26
N HIS A 366 36.34 4.57 -4.27
CA HIS A 366 36.08 3.79 -5.47
C HIS A 366 34.66 3.18 -5.53
N THR A 367 33.75 3.62 -4.66
CA THR A 367 32.44 2.95 -4.44
C THR A 367 31.36 3.31 -5.48
N TYR A 368 31.55 4.34 -6.32
CA TYR A 368 30.46 4.89 -7.14
C TYR A 368 30.86 5.28 -8.58
N PRO A 369 29.89 5.32 -9.52
CA PRO A 369 30.12 5.81 -10.88
C PRO A 369 30.66 7.24 -10.86
N LYS A 370 31.57 7.56 -11.78
CA LYS A 370 32.34 8.82 -11.72
C LYS A 370 31.55 10.04 -12.20
N ALA A 371 30.65 9.88 -13.16
CA ALA A 371 29.88 11.01 -13.69
C ALA A 371 28.85 11.50 -12.66
N ASN A 372 28.56 12.79 -12.67
CA ASN A 372 27.57 13.38 -11.81
C ASN A 372 26.19 13.30 -12.45
N LEU A 373 25.18 13.03 -11.63
CA LEU A 373 23.78 13.19 -11.97
C LEU A 373 23.30 14.60 -11.65
N ILE A 374 22.29 15.05 -12.38
CA ILE A 374 21.51 16.23 -12.04
C ILE A 374 20.31 15.77 -11.20
N LEU A 375 20.34 16.04 -9.89
CA LEU A 375 19.30 15.64 -8.94
C LEU A 375 18.63 16.89 -8.33
N PRO A 376 17.33 16.83 -8.01
CA PRO A 376 16.58 18.01 -7.56
C PRO A 376 16.96 18.40 -6.13
N HIS A 377 17.02 19.71 -5.88
CA HIS A 377 17.13 20.28 -4.54
C HIS A 377 15.75 20.41 -3.86
N PRO A 378 15.69 20.61 -2.53
CA PRO A 378 14.42 20.82 -1.82
C PRO A 378 13.53 21.91 -2.42
N GLU A 379 14.12 22.95 -2.99
CA GLU A 379 13.40 24.04 -3.67
C GLU A 379 12.74 23.57 -4.97
N ASP A 380 13.42 22.72 -5.75
CA ASP A 380 12.87 22.09 -6.96
C ASP A 380 11.70 21.17 -6.61
N ILE A 381 11.86 20.35 -5.57
CA ILE A 381 10.80 19.45 -5.08
C ILE A 381 9.59 20.25 -4.61
N SER A 382 9.80 21.34 -3.87
CA SER A 382 8.72 22.23 -3.44
C SER A 382 7.99 22.86 -4.64
N THR A 383 8.74 23.32 -5.63
CA THR A 383 8.19 23.88 -6.88
C THR A 383 7.39 22.83 -7.67
N LEU A 384 7.92 21.60 -7.78
CA LEU A 384 7.22 20.48 -8.40
C LEU A 384 5.92 20.14 -7.66
N TYR A 385 5.94 20.16 -6.33
CA TYR A 385 4.75 19.94 -5.51
C TYR A 385 3.69 21.03 -5.74
N GLN A 386 4.07 22.30 -5.75
CA GLN A 386 3.14 23.41 -6.01
C GLN A 386 2.56 23.35 -7.42
N SER A 387 3.39 23.10 -8.44
CA SER A 387 2.92 22.95 -9.83
C SER A 387 2.00 21.74 -10.01
N SER A 388 2.26 20.64 -9.29
CA SER A 388 1.42 19.44 -9.28
C SER A 388 0.04 19.71 -8.70
N ILE A 389 -0.05 20.49 -7.61
CA ILE A 389 -1.33 20.95 -7.05
C ILE A 389 -2.09 21.79 -8.07
N GLN A 390 -1.41 22.70 -8.77
CA GLN A 390 -2.05 23.56 -9.77
C GLN A 390 -2.56 22.79 -10.99
N LYS A 391 -1.84 21.74 -11.43
CA LYS A 391 -2.23 20.87 -12.56
C LYS A 391 -3.49 20.05 -12.26
N LEU A 392 -3.69 19.66 -11.00
CA LEU A 392 -4.92 19.01 -10.54
C LEU A 392 -6.02 20.08 -10.40
N GLN A 393 -6.62 20.48 -11.52
CA GLN A 393 -7.71 21.45 -11.58
C GLN A 393 -8.84 21.07 -10.59
N GLY A 394 -9.18 21.98 -9.66
CA GLY A 394 -10.24 21.76 -8.67
C GLY A 394 -9.97 22.41 -7.31
N ASN A 395 -10.76 22.03 -6.30
CA ASN A 395 -10.56 22.46 -4.92
C ASN A 395 -9.16 22.03 -4.43
N PRO A 396 -8.32 22.97 -3.94
CA PRO A 396 -6.99 22.66 -3.41
C PRO A 396 -6.96 21.54 -2.36
N GLU A 397 -8.04 21.35 -1.59
CA GLU A 397 -8.14 20.26 -0.62
C GLU A 397 -8.33 18.88 -1.28
N VAL A 398 -9.08 18.80 -2.38
CA VAL A 398 -9.30 17.55 -3.13
C VAL A 398 -8.04 17.20 -3.92
N ALA A 399 -7.38 18.18 -4.52
CA ALA A 399 -6.07 18.01 -5.16
C ALA A 399 -5.01 17.52 -4.15
N ARG A 400 -4.97 18.08 -2.94
CA ARG A 400 -4.09 17.62 -1.85
C ARG A 400 -4.39 16.19 -1.40
N GLN A 401 -5.64 15.76 -1.43
CA GLN A 401 -6.01 14.37 -1.12
C GLN A 401 -5.63 13.38 -2.24
N GLN A 402 -5.48 13.86 -3.48
CA GLN A 402 -5.09 13.05 -4.63
C GLN A 402 -3.56 12.95 -4.81
N ILE A 403 -2.79 13.93 -4.34
CA ILE A 403 -1.32 13.85 -4.31
C ILE A 403 -0.90 12.96 -3.14
N ASN A 404 -0.75 11.67 -3.43
CA ASN A 404 -0.03 10.75 -2.55
C ASN A 404 1.48 10.81 -2.83
N SER A 405 2.27 10.12 -2.00
CA SER A 405 3.73 10.05 -2.16
C SER A 405 4.15 9.51 -3.53
N ALA A 406 3.45 8.50 -4.06
CA ALA A 406 3.75 7.92 -5.38
C ALA A 406 3.58 8.94 -6.52
N PHE A 407 2.54 9.78 -6.48
CA PHE A 407 2.33 10.82 -7.48
C PHE A 407 3.49 11.82 -7.51
N LEU A 408 3.87 12.37 -6.35
CA LEU A 408 4.97 13.33 -6.26
C LEU A 408 6.31 12.69 -6.67
N ASN A 409 6.58 11.48 -6.18
CA ASN A 409 7.78 10.74 -6.55
C ASN A 409 7.84 10.46 -8.07
N SER A 410 6.70 10.13 -8.70
CA SER A 410 6.61 9.95 -10.16
C SER A 410 7.01 11.22 -10.91
N ALA A 411 6.52 12.38 -10.47
CA ALA A 411 6.87 13.67 -11.06
C ALA A 411 8.36 14.02 -10.87
N ILE A 412 8.94 13.67 -9.72
CA ILE A 412 10.38 13.84 -9.47
C ILE A 412 11.20 12.89 -10.36
N ALA A 413 10.75 11.65 -10.56
CA ALA A 413 11.41 10.70 -11.45
C ALA A 413 11.42 11.21 -12.90
N GLU A 414 10.31 11.78 -13.38
CA GLU A 414 10.24 12.44 -14.70
C GLU A 414 11.23 13.62 -14.78
N TRP A 415 11.28 14.46 -13.74
CA TRP A 415 12.21 15.59 -13.67
C TRP A 415 13.67 15.15 -13.78
N ILE A 416 14.03 14.05 -13.10
CA ILE A 416 15.38 13.46 -13.12
C ILE A 416 15.66 12.92 -14.53
N PHE A 417 14.76 12.12 -15.09
CA PHE A 417 14.91 11.55 -16.43
C PHE A 417 15.19 12.64 -17.47
N LEU A 418 14.34 13.67 -17.54
CA LEU A 418 14.46 14.74 -18.54
C LEU A 418 15.78 15.52 -18.48
N ARG A 419 16.47 15.52 -17.34
CA ARG A 419 17.74 16.24 -17.15
C ARG A 419 18.98 15.38 -17.32
N ASN A 420 18.82 14.07 -17.37
CA ASN A 420 19.94 13.12 -17.40
C ASN A 420 19.88 12.17 -18.60
N ARG A 421 18.76 12.09 -19.33
CA ARG A 421 18.55 11.16 -20.45
C ARG A 421 19.54 11.30 -21.60
N ASP A 422 20.13 12.48 -21.77
CA ASP A 422 21.11 12.73 -22.83
C ASP A 422 22.49 12.13 -22.48
N GLN A 423 22.75 11.88 -21.18
CA GLN A 423 24.04 11.38 -20.67
C GLN A 423 23.98 9.92 -20.22
N HIS A 424 22.81 9.45 -19.79
CA HIS A 424 22.63 8.14 -19.18
C HIS A 424 21.43 7.41 -19.78
N ARG A 425 21.56 6.08 -19.93
CA ARG A 425 20.41 5.21 -20.22
C ARG A 425 19.63 4.93 -18.93
N PHE A 426 18.32 4.88 -19.04
CA PHE A 426 17.42 4.75 -17.89
C PHE A 426 16.72 3.39 -17.89
N PHE A 427 16.73 2.72 -16.74
CA PHE A 427 16.09 1.43 -16.54
C PHE A 427 15.21 1.46 -15.29
N VAL A 428 14.15 0.64 -15.27
CA VAL A 428 13.15 0.67 -14.20
C VAL A 428 12.71 -0.73 -13.78
N GLU A 429 12.95 -1.05 -12.51
CA GLU A 429 12.14 -2.00 -11.73
C GLU A 429 11.00 -1.23 -11.07
N GLU A 430 9.78 -1.46 -11.54
CA GLU A 430 8.65 -0.61 -11.19
C GLU A 430 8.05 -0.96 -9.83
N SER A 431 8.19 -0.02 -8.88
CA SER A 431 7.53 -0.12 -7.58
C SER A 431 6.06 0.30 -7.68
N PHE A 432 5.79 1.42 -8.34
CA PHE A 432 4.47 1.94 -8.66
C PHE A 432 4.46 2.48 -10.10
N SER A 433 3.29 2.42 -10.74
CA SER A 433 3.12 2.88 -12.13
C SER A 433 3.57 4.33 -12.32
N MET A 434 4.41 4.55 -13.34
CA MET A 434 4.82 5.89 -13.80
C MET A 434 4.29 6.14 -15.23
N PRO A 435 3.02 6.59 -15.41
CA PRO A 435 2.39 6.65 -16.72
C PRO A 435 3.15 7.48 -17.76
N TRP A 436 3.88 8.52 -17.34
CA TRP A 436 4.71 9.35 -18.23
C TRP A 436 5.84 8.56 -18.90
N SER A 437 6.32 7.47 -18.28
CA SER A 437 7.43 6.65 -18.78
C SER A 437 6.99 5.64 -19.84
N TYR A 438 5.71 5.23 -19.84
CA TYR A 438 5.23 4.16 -20.71
C TYR A 438 5.37 4.45 -22.20
N PRO A 439 5.15 5.68 -22.72
CA PRO A 439 5.45 6.00 -24.12
C PRO A 439 6.92 5.75 -24.51
N TYR A 440 7.85 5.87 -23.57
CA TYR A 440 9.28 5.65 -23.77
C TYR A 440 9.70 4.20 -23.49
N ALA A 441 8.87 3.43 -22.79
CA ALA A 441 9.27 2.15 -22.21
C ALA A 441 9.54 1.05 -23.26
N ILE A 442 10.71 0.40 -23.20
CA ILE A 442 11.08 -0.79 -23.99
C ILE A 442 11.28 -1.96 -23.01
N PRO A 443 10.59 -3.10 -23.17
CA PRO A 443 10.83 -4.28 -22.34
C PRO A 443 12.30 -4.75 -22.39
N HIS A 444 12.90 -4.96 -21.22
CA HIS A 444 14.31 -5.33 -21.04
C HIS A 444 14.46 -6.37 -19.92
N GLY A 445 14.17 -7.63 -20.24
CA GLY A 445 14.29 -8.74 -19.30
C GLY A 445 13.36 -8.57 -18.09
N LEU A 446 13.97 -8.44 -16.90
CA LEU A 446 13.26 -8.24 -15.63
C LEU A 446 12.89 -6.78 -15.34
N CYS A 447 13.28 -5.84 -16.21
CA CYS A 447 12.97 -4.42 -16.08
C CYS A 447 12.52 -3.83 -17.43
N TYR A 448 12.34 -2.52 -17.51
CA TYR A 448 12.20 -1.84 -18.80
C TYR A 448 13.17 -0.68 -18.91
N GLU A 449 13.60 -0.40 -20.14
CA GLU A 449 14.35 0.80 -20.48
C GLU A 449 13.39 1.96 -20.74
N ILE A 450 13.70 3.16 -20.25
CA ILE A 450 13.07 4.41 -20.70
C ILE A 450 13.91 4.93 -21.86
N ASN A 451 13.42 4.75 -23.10
CA ASN A 451 14.08 5.24 -24.30
C ASN A 451 14.27 6.76 -24.23
N HIS A 452 15.28 7.28 -24.94
CA HIS A 452 15.55 8.72 -25.01
C HIS A 452 14.33 9.53 -25.48
N ASP A 453 13.71 9.06 -26.56
CA ASP A 453 12.53 9.67 -27.19
C ASP A 453 11.30 8.74 -27.08
N PRO A 454 10.07 9.30 -27.07
CA PRO A 454 8.87 8.49 -26.97
C PRO A 454 8.69 7.63 -28.22
N LEU A 455 8.26 6.39 -28.04
CA LEU A 455 8.03 5.42 -29.10
C LEU A 455 6.52 5.29 -29.36
N PRO A 456 6.03 5.61 -30.58
CA PRO A 456 4.61 5.49 -30.90
C PRO A 456 4.12 4.04 -30.85
N SER A 457 4.99 3.08 -31.15
CA SER A 457 4.74 1.64 -31.04
C SER A 457 6.02 0.88 -30.76
N LEU A 458 5.89 -0.37 -30.28
CA LEU A 458 7.01 -1.31 -30.17
C LEU A 458 7.09 -2.15 -31.44
N SER A 459 8.30 -2.42 -31.93
CA SER A 459 8.50 -3.28 -33.09
C SER A 459 8.19 -4.75 -32.76
N THR A 460 7.85 -5.52 -33.78
CA THR A 460 7.58 -6.95 -33.64
C THR A 460 8.78 -7.71 -33.09
N GLU A 461 10.00 -7.30 -33.43
CA GLU A 461 11.24 -7.90 -32.93
C GLU A 461 11.39 -7.71 -31.41
N ILE A 462 11.05 -6.53 -30.88
CA ILE A 462 11.06 -6.26 -29.44
C ILE A 462 10.06 -7.17 -28.72
N VAL A 463 8.85 -7.30 -29.27
CA VAL A 463 7.80 -8.16 -28.70
C VAL A 463 8.24 -9.63 -28.70
N ILE A 464 8.78 -10.13 -29.81
CA ILE A 464 9.26 -11.52 -29.92
C ILE A 464 10.36 -11.77 -28.90
N ARG A 465 11.33 -10.86 -28.79
CA ARG A 465 12.44 -10.97 -27.81
C ARG A 465 11.93 -11.02 -26.37
N ASP A 466 10.99 -10.14 -26.01
CA ASP A 466 10.37 -10.10 -24.69
C ASP A 466 9.63 -11.41 -24.37
N GLN A 467 8.81 -11.89 -25.31
CA GLN A 467 8.06 -13.14 -25.13
C GLN A 467 8.99 -14.34 -24.99
N GLN A 468 10.04 -14.43 -25.82
CA GLN A 468 11.05 -15.48 -25.72
C GLN A 468 11.78 -15.45 -24.37
N PHE A 469 12.21 -14.26 -23.92
CA PHE A 469 12.83 -14.09 -22.62
C PHE A 469 11.93 -14.62 -21.51
N TRP A 470 10.68 -14.15 -21.42
CA TRP A 470 9.79 -14.55 -20.33
C TRP A 470 9.37 -16.02 -20.40
N ASN A 471 9.18 -16.59 -21.59
CA ASN A 471 8.91 -18.02 -21.74
C ASN A 471 10.04 -18.87 -21.15
N GLU A 472 11.29 -18.58 -21.50
CA GLU A 472 12.44 -19.32 -20.97
C GLU A 472 12.70 -19.01 -19.49
N TYR A 473 12.50 -17.75 -19.07
CA TYR A 473 12.72 -17.34 -17.68
C TYR A 473 11.72 -18.02 -16.74
N ILE A 474 10.43 -18.06 -17.10
CA ILE A 474 9.39 -18.75 -16.32
C ILE A 474 9.69 -20.26 -16.24
N LYS A 475 10.08 -20.88 -17.36
CA LYS A 475 10.50 -22.28 -17.38
C LYS A 475 11.68 -22.54 -16.43
N ARG A 476 12.66 -21.64 -16.40
CA ARG A 476 13.81 -21.72 -15.49
C ARG A 476 13.41 -21.53 -14.02
N LEU A 477 12.49 -20.61 -13.72
CA LEU A 477 11.93 -20.44 -12.38
C LEU A 477 11.21 -21.70 -11.90
N ARG A 478 10.33 -22.27 -12.72
CA ARG A 478 9.58 -23.49 -12.39
C ARG A 478 10.47 -24.73 -12.25
N ALA A 479 11.54 -24.81 -13.03
CA ALA A 479 12.54 -25.86 -12.88
C ALA A 479 13.40 -25.70 -11.60
N SER A 480 13.42 -24.51 -11.00
CA SER A 480 14.23 -24.24 -9.81
C SER A 480 13.54 -24.79 -8.56
N LYS A 481 14.26 -25.66 -7.85
CA LYS A 481 13.76 -26.30 -6.62
C LYS A 481 13.33 -25.23 -5.60
N GLY A 482 12.09 -25.35 -5.14
CA GLY A 482 11.54 -24.47 -4.10
C GLY A 482 10.65 -23.34 -4.63
N PHE A 483 10.68 -23.02 -5.93
CA PHE A 483 9.94 -21.88 -6.50
C PHE A 483 8.44 -21.95 -6.23
N GLU A 484 7.82 -23.11 -6.48
CA GLU A 484 6.38 -23.36 -6.25
C GLU A 484 5.94 -23.18 -4.78
N ASN A 485 6.88 -23.19 -3.83
CA ASN A 485 6.61 -22.96 -2.41
C ASN A 485 7.10 -21.61 -1.90
N ASP A 486 7.72 -20.79 -2.76
CA ASP A 486 8.22 -19.47 -2.43
C ASP A 486 7.25 -18.39 -2.95
N GLU A 487 6.25 -18.09 -2.12
CA GLU A 487 5.20 -17.09 -2.42
C GLU A 487 5.81 -15.70 -2.69
N VAL A 488 6.93 -15.36 -2.03
CA VAL A 488 7.61 -14.07 -2.22
C VAL A 488 8.24 -14.01 -3.60
N ALA A 489 8.97 -15.06 -4.01
CA ALA A 489 9.54 -15.14 -5.34
C ALA A 489 8.46 -15.10 -6.43
N GLN A 490 7.40 -15.91 -6.29
CA GLN A 490 6.26 -15.93 -7.22
C GLN A 490 5.66 -14.53 -7.38
N HIS A 491 5.35 -13.87 -6.26
CA HIS A 491 4.79 -12.53 -6.23
C HIS A 491 5.72 -11.50 -6.90
N SER A 492 7.01 -11.52 -6.56
CA SER A 492 8.00 -10.59 -7.11
C SER A 492 8.15 -10.72 -8.63
N PHE A 493 8.31 -11.92 -9.18
CA PHE A 493 8.45 -12.10 -10.63
C PHE A 493 7.13 -11.85 -11.38
N ALA A 494 5.99 -12.21 -10.79
CA ALA A 494 4.68 -11.91 -11.36
C ALA A 494 4.45 -10.40 -11.50
N LYS A 495 4.87 -9.60 -10.50
CA LYS A 495 4.78 -8.13 -10.54
C LYS A 495 5.58 -7.54 -11.71
N LEU A 496 6.82 -8.01 -11.92
CA LEU A 496 7.63 -7.53 -13.05
C LEU A 496 6.96 -7.83 -14.40
N ARG A 497 6.40 -9.04 -14.55
CA ARG A 497 5.69 -9.41 -15.79
C ARG A 497 4.39 -8.63 -15.99
N ASN A 498 3.70 -8.28 -14.90
CA ASN A 498 2.54 -7.39 -14.92
C ASN A 498 2.88 -6.00 -15.46
N THR A 499 4.01 -5.42 -15.03
CA THR A 499 4.49 -4.13 -15.57
C THR A 499 4.68 -4.19 -17.09
N THR A 500 5.23 -5.28 -17.63
CA THR A 500 5.31 -5.44 -19.10
C THR A 500 3.93 -5.47 -19.75
N GLY A 501 2.95 -6.12 -19.12
CA GLY A 501 1.55 -6.08 -19.56
C GLY A 501 0.99 -4.65 -19.60
N ASN A 502 1.29 -3.83 -18.60
CA ASN A 502 0.89 -2.42 -18.55
C ASN A 502 1.51 -1.60 -19.69
N ILE A 503 2.77 -1.84 -20.01
CA ILE A 503 3.51 -1.22 -21.13
C ILE A 503 2.87 -1.54 -22.48
N TYR A 504 2.39 -2.77 -22.68
CA TYR A 504 1.64 -3.16 -23.88
C TYR A 504 0.23 -2.56 -23.89
N ALA A 505 -0.47 -2.61 -22.75
CA ALA A 505 -1.83 -2.10 -22.62
C ALA A 505 -1.90 -0.58 -22.87
N SER A 506 -0.91 0.18 -22.39
CA SER A 506 -0.82 1.63 -22.62
C SER A 506 -0.63 2.01 -24.09
N ARG A 507 -0.09 1.09 -24.90
CA ARG A 507 0.09 1.22 -26.35
C ARG A 507 -1.03 0.58 -27.18
N ASN A 508 -2.11 0.16 -26.53
CA ASN A 508 -3.22 -0.54 -27.17
C ASN A 508 -2.82 -1.87 -27.86
N MET A 509 -1.70 -2.47 -27.45
CA MET A 509 -1.21 -3.78 -27.90
C MET A 509 -1.91 -4.87 -27.08
N GLN A 510 -3.21 -5.04 -27.30
CA GLN A 510 -4.08 -5.87 -26.44
C GLN A 510 -3.68 -7.36 -26.41
N PRO A 511 -3.34 -8.03 -27.53
CA PRO A 511 -2.92 -9.43 -27.49
C PRO A 511 -1.65 -9.65 -26.66
N GLU A 512 -0.67 -8.76 -26.79
CA GLU A 512 0.60 -8.82 -26.08
C GLU A 512 0.42 -8.53 -24.59
N ALA A 513 -0.44 -7.55 -24.26
CA ALA A 513 -0.82 -7.26 -22.88
C ALA A 513 -1.50 -8.47 -22.22
N GLU A 514 -2.48 -9.07 -22.89
CA GLU A 514 -3.17 -10.25 -22.40
C GLU A 514 -2.21 -11.44 -22.19
N PHE A 515 -1.26 -11.64 -23.10
CA PHE A 515 -0.24 -12.67 -22.98
C PHE A 515 0.66 -12.45 -21.75
N ALA A 516 1.13 -11.22 -21.54
CA ALA A 516 1.94 -10.87 -20.38
C ALA A 516 1.15 -11.02 -19.06
N TYR A 517 -0.10 -10.57 -19.01
CA TYR A 517 -0.95 -10.75 -17.82
C TYR A 517 -1.23 -12.22 -17.51
N LYS A 518 -1.44 -13.07 -18.52
CA LYS A 518 -1.57 -14.52 -18.32
C LYS A 518 -0.31 -15.13 -17.72
N GLN A 519 0.87 -14.74 -18.19
CA GLN A 519 2.15 -15.20 -17.62
C GLN A 519 2.35 -14.70 -16.17
N ALA A 520 1.98 -13.46 -15.87
CA ALA A 520 2.04 -12.93 -14.52
C ALA A 520 1.09 -13.71 -13.57
N LEU A 521 -0.12 -14.04 -14.01
CA LEU A 521 -1.07 -14.85 -13.23
C LEU A 521 -0.68 -16.33 -13.14
N ASP A 522 0.06 -16.84 -14.13
CA ASP A 522 0.65 -18.19 -14.10
C ASP A 522 1.78 -18.28 -13.05
N LEU A 523 2.55 -17.20 -12.87
CA LEU A 523 3.54 -17.08 -11.81
C LEU A 523 2.89 -16.88 -10.43
N TRP A 524 1.86 -16.04 -10.34
CA TRP A 524 1.12 -15.80 -9.08
C TRP A 524 -0.36 -15.50 -9.36
N PRO A 525 -1.27 -16.47 -9.16
CA PRO A 525 -2.70 -16.27 -9.39
C PRO A 525 -3.35 -15.27 -8.42
N GLY A 526 -2.69 -14.98 -7.29
CA GLY A 526 -3.16 -14.02 -6.30
C GLY A 526 -2.76 -12.56 -6.57
N ASN A 527 -2.21 -12.25 -7.76
CA ASN A 527 -1.79 -10.88 -8.09
C ASN A 527 -3.01 -9.99 -8.36
N SER A 528 -3.52 -9.32 -7.33
CA SER A 528 -4.71 -8.47 -7.42
C SER A 528 -4.59 -7.37 -8.48
N GLU A 529 -3.39 -6.80 -8.66
CA GLU A 529 -3.15 -5.76 -9.65
C GLU A 529 -3.30 -6.33 -11.08
N THR A 530 -2.70 -7.49 -11.34
CA THR A 530 -2.84 -8.17 -12.64
C THR A 530 -4.27 -8.61 -12.92
N VAL A 531 -4.98 -9.09 -11.89
CA VAL A 531 -6.40 -9.43 -12.00
C VAL A 531 -7.19 -8.19 -12.44
N GLU A 532 -6.99 -7.04 -11.80
CA GLU A 532 -7.66 -5.79 -12.16
C GLU A 532 -7.35 -5.36 -13.61
N ASN A 533 -6.07 -5.38 -14.00
CA ASN A 533 -5.63 -5.01 -15.34
C ASN A 533 -6.23 -5.93 -16.42
N MET A 534 -6.22 -7.24 -16.17
CA MET A 534 -6.81 -8.23 -17.07
C MET A 534 -8.34 -8.12 -17.13
N LEU A 535 -9.03 -7.84 -16.02
CA LEU A 535 -10.47 -7.59 -16.01
C LEU A 535 -10.85 -6.35 -16.82
N ASN A 536 -10.05 -5.29 -16.74
CA ASN A 536 -10.24 -4.09 -17.54
C ASN A 536 -10.09 -4.38 -19.04
N LEU A 537 -9.09 -5.19 -19.42
CA LEU A 537 -8.88 -5.64 -20.79
C LEU A 537 -10.05 -6.51 -21.30
N LEU A 538 -10.42 -7.56 -20.55
CA LEU A 538 -11.52 -8.47 -20.90
C LEU A 538 -12.86 -7.73 -20.98
N SER A 539 -13.10 -6.79 -20.06
CA SER A 539 -14.30 -5.96 -20.07
C SER A 539 -14.40 -5.09 -21.33
N LYS A 540 -13.30 -4.46 -21.77
CA LYS A 540 -13.27 -3.66 -23.00
C LYS A 540 -13.56 -4.50 -24.24
N GLN A 541 -13.22 -5.80 -24.20
CA GLN A 541 -13.48 -6.75 -25.28
C GLN A 541 -14.86 -7.43 -25.17
N GLY A 542 -15.66 -7.14 -24.13
CA GLY A 542 -16.96 -7.78 -23.90
C GLY A 542 -16.86 -9.25 -23.44
N ARG A 543 -15.67 -9.73 -23.06
CA ARG A 543 -15.41 -11.12 -22.62
C ARG A 543 -15.75 -11.31 -21.13
N PHE A 544 -17.00 -11.04 -20.76
CA PHE A 544 -17.43 -11.01 -19.36
C PHE A 544 -17.47 -12.39 -18.68
N GLU A 545 -17.65 -13.48 -19.42
CA GLU A 545 -17.59 -14.84 -18.87
C GLU A 545 -16.16 -15.18 -18.42
N GLU A 546 -15.16 -14.91 -19.27
CA GLU A 546 -13.76 -15.11 -18.92
C GLU A 546 -13.32 -14.20 -17.76
N ALA A 547 -13.83 -12.96 -17.74
CA ALA A 547 -13.61 -12.05 -16.62
C ALA A 547 -14.16 -12.65 -15.32
N LYS A 548 -15.36 -13.23 -15.33
CA LYS A 548 -15.95 -13.86 -14.15
C LYS A 548 -15.14 -15.08 -13.68
N GLU A 549 -14.69 -15.91 -14.61
CA GLU A 549 -13.84 -17.06 -14.30
C GLU A 549 -12.50 -16.65 -13.70
N LEU A 550 -11.90 -15.56 -14.19
CA LEU A 550 -10.69 -14.98 -13.64
C LEU A 550 -10.88 -14.55 -12.17
N VAL A 551 -11.97 -13.82 -11.87
CA VAL A 551 -12.23 -13.40 -10.47
C VAL A 551 -12.55 -14.62 -9.60
N ASN A 552 -13.28 -15.61 -10.10
CA ASN A 552 -13.54 -16.87 -9.41
C ASN A 552 -12.23 -17.59 -9.05
N ALA A 553 -11.29 -17.68 -9.99
CA ALA A 553 -9.98 -18.28 -9.76
C ALA A 553 -9.20 -17.54 -8.68
N SER A 554 -9.23 -16.21 -8.71
CA SER A 554 -8.55 -15.36 -7.72
C SER A 554 -9.18 -15.47 -6.33
N LEU A 555 -10.51 -15.54 -6.24
CA LEU A 555 -11.25 -15.76 -4.99
C LEU A 555 -11.00 -17.15 -4.38
N ARG A 556 -10.58 -18.15 -5.16
CA ARG A 556 -10.13 -19.45 -4.60
C ARG A 556 -8.81 -19.31 -3.84
N VAL A 557 -7.96 -18.35 -4.23
CA VAL A 557 -6.67 -18.06 -3.57
C VAL A 557 -6.86 -17.14 -2.36
N ASP A 558 -7.66 -16.08 -2.51
CA ASP A 558 -8.04 -15.19 -1.41
C ASP A 558 -9.56 -14.99 -1.31
N PRO A 559 -10.27 -15.90 -0.63
CA PRO A 559 -11.72 -15.80 -0.45
C PRO A 559 -12.16 -14.59 0.39
N ASN A 560 -11.23 -13.98 1.13
CA ASN A 560 -11.52 -12.92 2.08
C ASN A 560 -11.26 -11.53 1.49
N SER A 561 -10.66 -11.43 0.30
CA SER A 561 -10.33 -10.16 -0.34
C SER A 561 -11.59 -9.33 -0.64
N PRO A 562 -11.74 -8.14 -0.03
CA PRO A 562 -12.86 -7.25 -0.33
C PRO A 562 -12.79 -6.68 -1.75
N SER A 563 -11.59 -6.46 -2.30
CA SER A 563 -11.42 -5.97 -3.66
C SER A 563 -11.90 -7.01 -4.68
N LEU A 564 -11.53 -8.29 -4.51
CA LEU A 564 -11.99 -9.37 -5.39
C LEU A 564 -13.50 -9.60 -5.31
N LYS A 565 -14.10 -9.47 -4.11
CA LYS A 565 -15.57 -9.56 -3.96
C LYS A 565 -16.29 -8.44 -4.74
N LYS A 566 -15.79 -7.20 -4.66
CA LYS A 566 -16.32 -6.07 -5.46
C LYS A 566 -16.13 -6.29 -6.96
N MET A 567 -14.96 -6.77 -7.37
CA MET A 567 -14.69 -7.13 -8.77
C MET A 567 -15.66 -8.21 -9.27
N MET A 568 -15.98 -9.21 -8.42
CA MET A 568 -16.94 -10.27 -8.74
C MET A 568 -18.35 -9.73 -8.93
N GLU A 569 -18.82 -8.87 -8.02
CA GLU A 569 -20.14 -8.24 -8.09
C GLU A 569 -20.28 -7.41 -9.37
N PHE A 570 -19.28 -6.57 -9.65
CA PHE A 570 -19.23 -5.75 -10.86
C PHE A 570 -19.21 -6.59 -12.14
N THR A 571 -18.37 -7.61 -12.18
CA THR A 571 -18.23 -8.50 -13.34
C THR A 571 -19.50 -9.34 -13.56
N SER A 572 -20.13 -9.83 -12.49
CA SER A 572 -21.39 -10.57 -12.57
C SER A 572 -22.54 -9.70 -13.06
N THR A 573 -22.58 -8.43 -12.65
CA THR A 573 -23.57 -7.45 -13.11
C THR A 573 -23.40 -7.17 -14.60
N ARG A 574 -22.16 -6.95 -15.06
CA ARG A 574 -21.84 -6.80 -16.49
C ARG A 574 -22.20 -8.02 -17.31
N LEU A 575 -21.89 -9.22 -16.81
CA LEU A 575 -22.24 -10.45 -17.49
C LEU A 575 -23.76 -10.60 -17.65
N LYS A 576 -24.51 -10.30 -16.58
CA LYS A 576 -25.98 -10.31 -16.63
C LYS A 576 -26.51 -9.32 -17.67
N SER A 577 -26.10 -8.05 -17.61
CA SER A 577 -26.50 -7.04 -18.58
C SER A 577 -26.09 -7.39 -20.01
N SER A 578 -24.95 -8.06 -20.22
CA SER A 578 -24.51 -8.52 -21.54
C SER A 578 -25.42 -9.60 -22.15
N LYS A 579 -26.09 -10.41 -21.31
CA LYS A 579 -27.06 -11.41 -21.77
C LYS A 579 -28.45 -10.81 -21.94
N GLU A 580 -28.83 -9.87 -21.09
CA GLU A 580 -30.16 -9.23 -21.10
C GLU A 580 -30.30 -8.16 -22.19
N ALA A 581 -29.27 -7.35 -22.45
CA ALA A 581 -29.35 -6.23 -23.39
C ALA A 581 -29.82 -6.62 -24.81
N PRO A 582 -29.35 -7.72 -25.43
CA PRO A 582 -29.85 -8.13 -26.75
C PRO A 582 -31.33 -8.53 -26.74
N LEU A 583 -31.81 -9.18 -25.66
CA LEU A 583 -33.20 -9.58 -25.51
C LEU A 583 -34.11 -8.36 -25.30
N LEU A 584 -33.64 -7.40 -24.51
CA LEU A 584 -34.33 -6.13 -24.29
C LEU A 584 -34.36 -5.28 -25.56
N GLN A 585 -33.29 -5.30 -26.36
CA GLN A 585 -33.26 -4.66 -27.67
C GLN A 585 -34.36 -5.22 -28.58
N GLN A 586 -34.47 -6.54 -28.70
CA GLN A 586 -35.52 -7.17 -29.53
C GLN A 586 -36.93 -6.75 -29.10
N ARG A 587 -37.19 -6.67 -27.80
CA ARG A 587 -38.48 -6.18 -27.28
C ARG A 587 -38.69 -4.71 -27.58
N PHE A 588 -37.64 -3.90 -27.46
CA PHE A 588 -37.71 -2.47 -27.74
C PHE A 588 -37.97 -2.20 -29.22
N ASP A 589 -37.42 -3.02 -30.10
CA ASP A 589 -37.66 -2.95 -31.54
C ASP A 589 -39.15 -3.21 -31.88
N THR A 590 -39.87 -4.02 -31.08
CA THR A 590 -41.32 -4.24 -31.22
C THR A 590 -42.18 -3.19 -30.50
N GLU A 591 -41.64 -2.52 -29.49
CA GLU A 591 -42.33 -1.51 -28.66
C GLU A 591 -41.49 -0.21 -28.54
N PRO A 592 -41.21 0.50 -29.64
CA PRO A 592 -40.22 1.59 -29.65
C PRO A 592 -40.62 2.82 -28.80
N ASN A 593 -41.88 2.93 -28.42
CA ASN A 593 -42.40 4.00 -27.56
C ASN A 593 -42.43 3.64 -26.06
N ASN A 594 -41.93 2.45 -25.69
CA ASN A 594 -41.91 1.99 -24.30
C ASN A 594 -40.72 2.62 -23.54
N ARG A 595 -40.97 3.74 -22.85
CA ARG A 595 -39.94 4.51 -22.13
C ARG A 595 -39.24 3.72 -21.01
N PRO A 596 -39.93 2.99 -20.11
CA PRO A 596 -39.26 2.13 -19.13
C PRO A 596 -38.27 1.13 -19.76
N LEU A 597 -38.64 0.57 -20.92
CA LEU A 597 -37.81 -0.37 -21.66
C LEU A 597 -36.56 0.31 -22.24
N LEU A 598 -36.70 1.51 -22.81
CA LEU A 598 -35.57 2.32 -23.28
C LEU A 598 -34.58 2.62 -22.15
N ILE A 599 -35.07 3.06 -21.00
CA ILE A 599 -34.21 3.41 -19.85
C ILE A 599 -33.46 2.19 -19.33
N LYS A 600 -34.14 1.04 -19.20
CA LYS A 600 -33.48 -0.21 -18.80
C LYS A 600 -32.44 -0.65 -19.84
N LEU A 601 -32.74 -0.52 -21.13
CA LEU A 601 -31.80 -0.85 -22.21
C LEU A 601 -30.56 0.06 -22.20
N LEU A 602 -30.73 1.36 -21.96
CA LEU A 602 -29.62 2.30 -21.78
C LEU A 602 -28.76 1.95 -20.56
N GLN A 603 -29.40 1.59 -19.45
CA GLN A 603 -28.69 1.13 -18.25
C GLN A 603 -27.86 -0.13 -18.52
N ASP A 604 -28.41 -1.11 -19.23
CA ASP A 604 -27.68 -2.35 -19.53
C ASP A 604 -26.54 -2.13 -20.53
N TYR A 605 -26.78 -1.38 -21.62
CA TYR A 605 -25.71 -1.02 -22.56
C TYR A 605 -24.63 -0.14 -21.92
N GLY A 606 -25.02 0.75 -21.02
CA GLY A 606 -24.10 1.54 -20.23
C GLY A 606 -23.28 0.70 -19.25
N THR A 607 -23.90 -0.26 -18.58
CA THR A 607 -23.23 -1.19 -17.64
C THR A 607 -22.14 -2.00 -18.33
N ILE A 608 -22.43 -2.52 -19.54
CA ILE A 608 -21.45 -3.26 -20.34
C ILE A 608 -20.43 -2.35 -21.06
N GLY A 609 -20.57 -1.03 -20.95
CA GLY A 609 -19.67 -0.06 -21.58
C GLY A 609 -19.83 0.08 -23.09
N ASN A 610 -20.97 -0.34 -23.67
CA ASN A 610 -21.24 -0.18 -25.09
C ASN A 610 -21.76 1.23 -25.41
N GLN A 611 -20.86 2.21 -25.31
CA GLN A 611 -21.19 3.62 -25.50
C GLN A 611 -21.79 3.91 -26.89
N LYS A 612 -21.35 3.19 -27.92
CA LYS A 612 -21.90 3.35 -29.28
C LYS A 612 -23.40 3.07 -29.33
N LYS A 613 -23.86 1.99 -28.69
CA LYS A 613 -25.29 1.65 -28.62
C LYS A 613 -26.07 2.62 -27.75
N VAL A 614 -25.49 3.06 -26.63
CA VAL A 614 -26.07 4.11 -25.79
C VAL A 614 -26.33 5.38 -26.60
N ASP A 615 -25.30 5.90 -27.29
CA ASP A 615 -25.41 7.14 -28.05
C ASP A 615 -26.42 7.00 -29.20
N GLN A 616 -26.46 5.85 -29.88
CA GLN A 616 -27.46 5.56 -30.92
C GLN A 616 -28.89 5.60 -30.36
N LEU A 617 -29.15 4.93 -29.25
CA LEU A 617 -30.48 4.87 -28.64
C LEU A 617 -30.93 6.25 -28.16
N VAL A 618 -30.04 6.99 -27.50
CA VAL A 618 -30.33 8.37 -27.04
C VAL A 618 -30.64 9.28 -28.23
N ASN A 619 -29.80 9.28 -29.27
CA ASN A 619 -30.02 10.13 -30.44
C ASN A 619 -31.33 9.80 -31.16
N ASN A 620 -31.64 8.51 -31.36
CA ASN A 620 -32.90 8.08 -31.98
C ASN A 620 -34.12 8.53 -31.15
N ALA A 621 -34.04 8.41 -29.82
CA ALA A 621 -35.11 8.81 -28.93
C ALA A 621 -35.32 10.34 -28.91
N ILE A 622 -34.24 11.14 -28.94
CA ILE A 622 -34.30 12.60 -29.06
C ILE A 622 -34.88 12.99 -30.42
N HIS A 623 -34.48 12.33 -31.52
CA HIS A 623 -35.02 12.61 -32.86
C HIS A 623 -36.51 12.28 -32.97
N ALA A 624 -36.97 11.20 -32.33
CA ALA A 624 -38.38 10.83 -32.32
C ALA A 624 -39.24 11.80 -31.50
N ASN A 625 -38.71 12.32 -30.37
CA ASN A 625 -39.43 13.21 -29.46
C ASN A 625 -38.57 14.42 -29.04
N PRO A 626 -38.31 15.38 -29.95
CA PRO A 626 -37.35 16.46 -29.71
C PRO A 626 -37.78 17.48 -28.66
N HIS A 627 -39.04 17.45 -28.22
CA HIS A 627 -39.58 18.37 -27.20
C HIS A 627 -39.95 17.67 -25.87
N ASP A 628 -39.63 16.38 -25.68
CA ASP A 628 -39.86 15.69 -24.41
C ASP A 628 -38.80 16.09 -23.37
N ALA A 629 -39.09 17.15 -22.63
CA ALA A 629 -38.23 17.67 -21.57
C ALA A 629 -37.97 16.66 -20.45
N SER A 630 -38.93 15.78 -20.16
CA SER A 630 -38.80 14.77 -19.11
C SER A 630 -37.79 13.69 -19.53
N LEU A 631 -37.83 13.26 -20.79
CA LEU A 631 -36.88 12.28 -21.32
C LEU A 631 -35.46 12.83 -21.41
N LEU A 632 -35.29 14.10 -21.79
CA LEU A 632 -33.97 14.75 -21.77
C LEU A 632 -33.37 14.79 -20.36
N ARG A 633 -34.19 15.02 -19.33
CA ARG A 633 -33.75 14.96 -17.92
C ARG A 633 -33.27 13.57 -17.53
N GLU A 634 -33.94 12.51 -17.99
CA GLU A 634 -33.48 11.14 -17.77
C GLU A 634 -32.13 10.86 -18.45
N PHE A 635 -31.92 11.34 -19.67
CA PHE A 635 -30.63 11.19 -20.36
C PHE A 635 -29.50 11.97 -19.70
N ILE A 636 -29.78 13.20 -19.23
CA ILE A 636 -28.83 13.99 -18.44
C ILE A 636 -28.41 13.21 -17.19
N ASN A 637 -29.38 12.70 -16.42
CA ASN A 637 -29.13 11.92 -15.21
C ASN A 637 -28.35 10.63 -15.53
N PHE A 638 -28.72 9.92 -16.60
CA PHE A 638 -28.02 8.73 -17.04
C PHE A 638 -26.56 9.01 -17.39
N TYR A 639 -26.27 10.01 -18.21
CA TYR A 639 -24.88 10.38 -18.55
C TYR A 639 -24.10 10.86 -17.33
N ALA A 640 -24.74 11.59 -16.42
CA ALA A 640 -24.13 12.02 -15.16
C ALA A 640 -23.77 10.83 -14.26
N MET A 641 -24.66 9.83 -14.14
CA MET A 641 -24.39 8.59 -13.40
C MET A 641 -23.24 7.78 -14.02
N GLN A 642 -23.08 7.84 -15.35
CA GLN A 642 -21.95 7.22 -16.06
C GLN A 642 -20.66 8.05 -16.01
N ASN A 643 -20.66 9.17 -15.27
CA ASN A 643 -19.56 10.13 -15.22
C ASN A 643 -19.16 10.71 -16.60
N ASN A 644 -20.08 10.66 -17.59
CA ASN A 644 -19.90 11.28 -18.91
C ASN A 644 -20.48 12.70 -18.89
N ILE A 645 -19.82 13.58 -18.14
CA ILE A 645 -20.24 14.97 -17.94
C ILE A 645 -20.37 15.76 -19.25
N PRO A 646 -19.49 15.60 -20.26
CA PRO A 646 -19.65 16.30 -21.54
C PRO A 646 -20.98 16.00 -22.25
N LYS A 647 -21.41 14.72 -22.32
CA LYS A 647 -22.70 14.33 -22.91
C LYS A 647 -23.89 14.77 -22.07
N ALA A 648 -23.75 14.75 -20.74
CA ALA A 648 -24.77 15.31 -19.86
C ALA A 648 -24.98 16.81 -20.12
N MET A 649 -23.89 17.57 -20.33
CA MET A 649 -23.96 18.99 -20.66
C MET A 649 -24.56 19.26 -22.04
N GLU A 650 -24.17 18.51 -23.07
CA GLU A 650 -24.75 18.61 -24.42
C GLU A 650 -26.27 18.40 -24.38
N THR A 651 -26.73 17.41 -23.61
CA THR A 651 -28.15 17.12 -23.43
C THR A 651 -28.86 18.21 -22.63
N ALA A 652 -28.21 18.79 -21.61
CA ALA A 652 -28.74 19.92 -20.85
C ALA A 652 -28.91 21.18 -21.70
N GLU A 653 -27.98 21.48 -22.62
CA GLU A 653 -28.11 22.59 -23.58
C GLU A 653 -29.36 22.45 -24.47
N LEU A 654 -29.67 21.23 -24.91
CA LEU A 654 -30.89 20.95 -25.67
C LEU A 654 -32.14 21.24 -24.83
N LEU A 655 -32.14 20.81 -23.56
CA LEU A 655 -33.24 21.06 -22.64
C LEU A 655 -33.47 22.55 -22.38
N ILE A 656 -32.41 23.36 -22.26
CA ILE A 656 -32.50 24.83 -22.11
C ILE A 656 -33.19 25.46 -23.32
N LYS A 657 -32.91 24.98 -24.54
CA LYS A 657 -33.55 25.51 -25.75
C LYS A 657 -35.06 25.23 -25.80
N ILE A 658 -35.50 24.12 -25.19
CA ILE A 658 -36.91 23.70 -25.18
C ILE A 658 -37.67 24.35 -24.02
N GLN A 659 -37.03 24.49 -22.86
CA GLN A 659 -37.59 25.10 -21.65
C GLN A 659 -36.75 26.31 -21.18
N PRO A 660 -36.71 27.42 -21.93
CA PRO A 660 -35.82 28.55 -21.62
C PRO A 660 -36.19 29.32 -20.34
N ASN A 661 -37.41 29.13 -19.84
CA ASN A 661 -37.96 29.86 -18.70
C ASN A 661 -37.93 29.06 -17.39
N GLU A 662 -37.52 27.80 -17.42
CA GLU A 662 -37.42 26.96 -16.23
C GLU A 662 -36.06 27.14 -15.56
N TRP A 663 -36.06 27.44 -14.26
CA TRP A 663 -34.84 27.77 -13.52
C TRP A 663 -33.98 26.56 -13.17
N ASP A 664 -34.59 25.37 -13.11
CA ASP A 664 -33.94 24.15 -12.68
C ASP A 664 -32.97 23.59 -13.74
N VAL A 665 -33.16 23.98 -15.01
CA VAL A 665 -32.29 23.60 -16.13
C VAL A 665 -30.92 24.31 -16.07
N PRO A 666 -30.82 25.65 -15.98
CA PRO A 666 -29.53 26.31 -15.77
C PRO A 666 -28.90 25.93 -14.42
N PHE A 667 -29.68 25.67 -13.37
CA PHE A 667 -29.17 25.12 -12.11
C PHE A 667 -28.47 23.77 -12.33
N THR A 668 -29.08 22.87 -13.09
CA THR A 668 -28.52 21.56 -13.43
C THR A 668 -27.23 21.69 -14.26
N LYS A 669 -27.21 22.60 -15.25
CA LYS A 669 -26.01 22.90 -16.05
C LYS A 669 -24.86 23.42 -15.17
N ALA A 670 -25.16 24.31 -14.22
CA ALA A 670 -24.16 24.85 -13.31
C ALA A 670 -23.50 23.76 -12.46
N LYS A 671 -24.27 22.78 -11.96
CA LYS A 671 -23.70 21.63 -11.25
C LYS A 671 -22.65 20.89 -12.08
N TYR A 672 -22.91 20.67 -13.36
CA TYR A 672 -21.95 20.00 -14.24
C TYR A 672 -20.74 20.88 -14.60
N GLN A 673 -20.92 22.18 -14.76
CA GLN A 673 -19.80 23.12 -14.93
C GLN A 673 -18.85 23.08 -13.73
N VAL A 674 -19.38 23.01 -12.51
CA VAL A 674 -18.57 22.83 -11.30
C VAL A 674 -17.83 21.49 -11.31
N LEU A 675 -18.47 20.39 -11.73
CA LEU A 675 -17.80 19.09 -11.86
C LEU A 675 -16.68 19.09 -12.91
N LEU A 676 -16.77 19.95 -13.92
CA LEU A 676 -15.71 20.18 -14.91
C LEU A 676 -14.67 21.21 -14.47
N GLY A 677 -14.75 21.73 -13.24
CA GLY A 677 -13.85 22.77 -12.73
C GLY A 677 -14.09 24.17 -13.32
N LYS A 678 -15.15 24.36 -14.11
CA LYS A 678 -15.53 25.64 -14.73
C LYS A 678 -16.36 26.48 -13.76
N ASN A 679 -15.75 26.84 -12.63
CA ASN A 679 -16.45 27.47 -11.50
C ASN A 679 -17.04 28.84 -11.84
N GLU A 680 -16.32 29.70 -12.58
CA GLU A 680 -16.84 31.02 -12.96
C GLU A 680 -18.01 30.91 -13.96
N ASP A 681 -17.92 30.01 -14.94
CA ASP A 681 -19.03 29.72 -15.87
C ASP A 681 -20.26 29.19 -15.10
N ALA A 682 -20.03 28.37 -14.08
CA ALA A 682 -21.10 27.89 -13.20
C ALA A 682 -21.79 29.04 -12.47
N ILE A 683 -21.04 29.98 -11.89
CA ILE A 683 -21.59 31.13 -11.18
C ILE A 683 -22.45 32.01 -12.10
N VAL A 684 -21.99 32.25 -13.33
CA VAL A 684 -22.79 32.97 -14.35
C VAL A 684 -24.09 32.23 -14.65
N THR A 685 -24.02 30.91 -14.79
CA THR A 685 -25.20 30.08 -15.08
C THR A 685 -26.16 30.01 -13.89
N LEU A 686 -25.64 30.01 -12.65
CA LEU A 686 -26.45 30.10 -11.43
C LEU A 686 -27.17 31.45 -11.32
N HIS A 687 -26.57 32.55 -11.78
CA HIS A 687 -27.25 33.83 -11.86
C HIS A 687 -28.45 33.78 -12.80
N GLN A 688 -28.35 33.05 -13.92
CA GLN A 688 -29.48 32.83 -14.81
C GLN A 688 -30.58 32.01 -14.12
N ALA A 689 -30.22 30.95 -13.39
CA ALA A 689 -31.16 30.17 -12.61
C ALA A 689 -31.88 31.01 -11.55
N LEU A 690 -31.17 31.87 -10.83
CA LEU A 690 -31.75 32.78 -9.84
C LEU A 690 -32.70 33.80 -10.48
N LYS A 691 -32.35 34.35 -11.64
CA LYS A 691 -33.21 35.29 -12.36
C LYS A 691 -34.54 34.66 -12.77
N LEU A 692 -34.54 33.37 -13.09
CA LEU A 692 -35.73 32.61 -13.51
C LEU A 692 -36.54 32.07 -12.33
N GLY A 693 -35.89 31.62 -11.25
CA GLY A 693 -36.53 30.87 -10.16
C GLY A 693 -36.62 31.59 -8.82
N GLY A 694 -36.03 32.78 -8.70
CA GLY A 694 -36.03 33.60 -7.48
C GLY A 694 -35.65 32.80 -6.22
N GLN A 695 -36.51 32.88 -5.20
CA GLN A 695 -36.31 32.22 -3.91
C GLN A 695 -36.22 30.68 -4.00
N ALA A 696 -36.97 30.04 -4.91
CA ALA A 696 -36.93 28.59 -5.06
C ALA A 696 -35.56 28.12 -5.59
N ALA A 697 -35.02 28.83 -6.58
CA ALA A 697 -33.66 28.60 -7.07
C ALA A 697 -32.61 28.87 -5.99
N LEU A 698 -32.75 29.98 -5.25
CA LEU A 698 -31.82 30.35 -4.18
C LEU A 698 -31.73 29.28 -3.10
N GLN A 699 -32.87 28.79 -2.60
CA GLN A 699 -32.90 27.75 -1.58
C GLN A 699 -32.16 26.49 -2.04
N GLN A 700 -32.29 26.13 -3.32
CA GLN A 700 -31.68 24.91 -3.83
C GLN A 700 -30.19 25.06 -4.16
N ILE A 701 -29.77 26.25 -4.57
CA ILE A 701 -28.35 26.61 -4.70
C ILE A 701 -27.63 26.53 -3.36
N VAL A 702 -28.26 27.05 -2.30
CA VAL A 702 -27.67 27.03 -0.96
C VAL A 702 -27.63 25.61 -0.37
N ARG A 703 -28.62 24.75 -0.67
CA ARG A 703 -28.68 23.38 -0.13
C ARG A 703 -27.82 22.37 -0.88
N GLU A 704 -27.47 22.63 -2.13
CA GLU A 704 -26.70 21.69 -2.95
C GLU A 704 -25.24 21.57 -2.47
N PRO A 705 -24.82 20.40 -1.94
CA PRO A 705 -23.48 20.22 -1.39
C PRO A 705 -22.38 20.47 -2.43
N LEU A 706 -22.66 20.13 -3.69
CA LEU A 706 -21.73 20.36 -4.78
C LEU A 706 -21.43 21.84 -5.01
N LEU A 707 -22.36 22.76 -4.73
CA LEU A 707 -22.14 24.20 -4.94
C LEU A 707 -21.49 24.87 -3.72
N GLN A 708 -21.49 24.22 -2.55
CA GLN A 708 -20.80 24.72 -1.35
C GLN A 708 -19.30 24.86 -1.54
N GLN A 709 -18.70 24.13 -2.49
CA GLN A 709 -17.28 24.33 -2.82
C GLN A 709 -17.00 25.70 -3.47
N LEU A 710 -18.02 26.39 -3.96
CA LEU A 710 -17.91 27.76 -4.48
C LEU A 710 -18.02 28.82 -3.37
N ALA A 711 -18.32 28.44 -2.12
CA ALA A 711 -18.59 29.38 -1.02
C ALA A 711 -17.41 30.32 -0.70
N SER A 712 -16.19 29.91 -1.01
CA SER A 712 -14.97 30.73 -0.83
C SER A 712 -14.75 31.74 -1.95
N LEU A 713 -15.46 31.63 -3.09
CA LEU A 713 -15.28 32.52 -4.23
C LEU A 713 -16.05 33.83 -4.01
N PRO A 714 -15.38 35.00 -4.12
CA PRO A 714 -16.03 36.30 -3.96
C PRO A 714 -17.20 36.52 -4.94
N SER A 715 -17.09 35.98 -6.16
CA SER A 715 -18.12 36.03 -7.21
C SER A 715 -19.39 35.30 -6.78
N PHE A 716 -19.26 34.14 -6.14
CA PHE A 716 -20.40 33.36 -5.62
C PHE A 716 -21.03 34.00 -4.38
N GLN A 717 -20.23 34.56 -3.46
CA GLN A 717 -20.76 35.30 -2.32
C GLN A 717 -21.57 36.53 -2.76
N LYS A 718 -21.08 37.27 -3.76
CA LYS A 718 -21.77 38.41 -4.34
C LYS A 718 -23.10 38.01 -5.00
N LEU A 719 -23.13 36.85 -5.66
CA LEU A 719 -24.34 36.29 -6.25
C LEU A 719 -25.45 36.06 -5.21
N LEU A 720 -25.10 35.47 -4.06
CA LEU A 720 -26.05 35.20 -2.98
C LEU A 720 -26.50 36.48 -2.25
N ASN A 721 -25.60 37.44 -2.05
CA ASN A 721 -25.89 38.68 -1.31
C ASN A 721 -26.81 39.64 -2.08
N ASN A 722 -26.70 39.71 -3.41
CA ASN A 722 -27.54 40.59 -4.24
C ASN A 722 -29.02 40.22 -4.24
N GLN A 723 -29.40 38.99 -3.82
CA GLN A 723 -30.78 38.52 -3.76
C GLN A 723 -31.41 38.67 -2.36
N ASN A 724 -30.62 38.93 -1.32
CA ASN A 724 -31.13 39.20 0.03
C ASN A 724 -31.58 40.67 0.24
N GLN A 725 -31.46 41.52 -0.79
CA GLN A 725 -31.81 42.95 -0.76
C GLN A 725 -33.14 43.29 -1.48
N HIS A 726 -33.82 42.30 -2.04
CA HIS A 726 -35.15 42.38 -2.67
C HIS A 726 -36.05 41.30 -2.10
#